data_AF-A0A1B9IRA7-F1
#
_entry.id   AF-A0A1B9IRA7-F1
#
_cell.length_a   1.000
_cell.length_b   1.000
_cell.length_c   1.000
_cell.angle_alpha   90.00
_cell.angle_beta   90.00
_cell.angle_gamma   90.00
#
_symmetry.space_group_name_H-M   'P 1'
#
loop_
_entity.id
_entity.type
_entity.pdbx_description
1 polymer ?
#
loop_
_entity_poly.entity_id
_entity_poly.type
_entity_poly.pdbx_seq_one_letter_code
_entity_poly.pdbx_strand_id
1 'polypeptide(L)'
;MPRDLGERAQDFREQWLAPSGGWLSELVVTLSDLTGIWDIIILSGVFVGSWIILRTSPMEISLILGFGFDLAIPLQYQNDEELSYRHEVHLQNYWRTFIIGCIVEGVSFFLLHPDLFTLIVCIKTTFMLVMWLSKDQEGLQIKPRSSKSGRNEPPNSRSHSHRSSPPDSSSESESDSSRPSRRSSPSKPPSNIPPCKHIQNSYKYLKRAGYEDPAIAGMNLTMNQADKNKAKKMFAGWTKERDPKNIARRNKEYAERARKAGWKPSSSLSSDSDSNRQSGSSNSQMPQSKHVPDAYKYLKRAGYDDPAIAGMILSLNQIGDKEKAEKQFKSWAKEKDPKQIERRNVQYAERAKKAGWNGSSSQPQSQLRAGDSGSRIVDDGPSNMPISYHIPTSKTYQALKKAGYEEPAIAGMIIGMNGSDENQALQNYKIWTEEKDPNQIKRRNQQHGERGKQAGFPDKNKMNAASGGPPSERIKTKLGIPVGSVKKVENILNSKDFKKKIKSEEKKKILDILKNPKSEREIMQVVNKLMLLGINIKQPEFQDGWGSSDGKGGYRDILIRDNDRNMLIKSMKKKGQFSKEEMIKWDKFLRQPFSRRELEETVIPFAKRIDAYIGEGYHGTGPHRFRDKWLQSIKPRIKERNTISTAVLDQAILYVINRKDPSETQSIVDRWIKQGMTKEEIQHFSKQVDWA
;
A
#
# COMPACT_ATOMS: atom_id res chain seq x y z
N MET A 1 -2.41 36.33 8.75
CA MET A 1 -3.73 36.79 9.25
C MET A 1 -4.26 35.72 10.18
N PRO A 2 -4.78 36.07 11.36
CA PRO A 2 -5.51 35.12 12.20
C PRO A 2 -6.68 34.55 11.39
N ARG A 3 -6.87 33.22 11.41
CA ARG A 3 -8.05 32.60 10.80
C ARG A 3 -9.31 33.23 11.39
N ASP A 4 -10.26 33.52 10.52
CA ASP A 4 -11.58 33.99 10.89
C ASP A 4 -12.26 32.95 11.80
N LEU A 5 -13.04 33.41 12.79
CA LEU A 5 -13.75 32.52 13.71
C LEU A 5 -14.75 31.63 12.96
N GLY A 6 -15.34 32.13 11.88
CA GLY A 6 -16.21 31.34 11.00
C GLY A 6 -15.49 30.14 10.37
N GLU A 7 -14.26 30.33 9.88
CA GLU A 7 -13.47 29.24 9.28
C GLU A 7 -13.11 28.17 10.33
N ARG A 8 -12.85 28.59 11.58
CA ARG A 8 -12.56 27.65 12.68
C ARG A 8 -13.79 26.87 13.14
N ALA A 9 -14.95 27.53 13.18
CA ALA A 9 -16.21 26.89 13.52
C ALA A 9 -16.58 25.85 12.45
N GLN A 10 -16.41 26.20 11.18
CA GLN A 10 -16.63 25.29 10.05
C GLN A 10 -15.64 24.10 10.08
N ASP A 11 -14.35 24.37 10.33
CA ASP A 11 -13.33 23.32 10.51
C ASP A 11 -13.71 22.37 11.66
N PHE A 12 -14.23 22.89 12.77
CA PHE A 12 -14.68 22.10 13.92
C PHE A 12 -15.90 21.23 13.56
N ARG A 13 -16.90 21.81 12.89
CA ARG A 13 -18.09 21.10 12.41
C ARG A 13 -17.72 19.94 11.50
N GLU A 14 -16.86 20.20 10.51
CA GLU A 14 -16.52 19.21 9.48
C GLU A 14 -15.55 18.13 9.98
N GLN A 15 -14.59 18.48 10.85
CA GLN A 15 -13.54 17.54 11.27
C GLN A 15 -13.85 16.80 12.58
N TRP A 16 -14.68 17.36 13.45
CA TRP A 16 -14.93 16.80 14.80
C TRP A 16 -16.39 16.41 14.97
N LEU A 17 -17.29 17.37 14.73
CA LEU A 17 -18.69 17.18 15.09
C LEU A 17 -19.40 16.20 14.14
N ALA A 18 -19.39 16.49 12.84
CA ALA A 18 -20.09 15.68 11.84
C ALA A 18 -19.55 14.23 11.74
N PRO A 19 -18.24 13.96 11.92
CA PRO A 19 -17.72 12.60 11.89
C PRO A 19 -18.10 11.71 13.07
N SER A 20 -18.12 12.28 14.27
CA SER A 20 -18.03 11.50 15.52
C SER A 20 -19.11 11.83 16.53
N GLY A 21 -19.87 12.90 16.32
CA GLY A 21 -20.86 13.38 17.30
C GLY A 21 -22.19 12.62 17.31
N GLY A 22 -22.46 11.73 16.35
CA GLY A 22 -23.74 11.00 16.28
C GLY A 22 -24.95 11.93 16.40
N TRP A 23 -25.93 11.55 17.24
CA TRP A 23 -27.12 12.39 17.50
C TRP A 23 -26.78 13.79 18.04
N LEU A 24 -25.70 13.94 18.81
CA LEU A 24 -25.30 15.23 19.37
C LEU A 24 -24.84 16.16 18.25
N SER A 25 -24.16 15.63 17.24
CA SER A 25 -23.82 16.42 16.05
C SER A 25 -25.06 16.85 15.30
N GLU A 26 -26.01 15.94 15.06
CA GLU A 26 -27.24 16.26 14.34
C GLU A 26 -28.01 17.38 15.04
N LEU A 27 -28.15 17.29 16.37
CA LEU A 27 -28.81 18.32 17.18
C LEU A 27 -28.09 19.68 17.09
N VAL A 28 -26.77 19.69 17.35
CA VAL A 28 -25.98 20.94 17.39
C VAL A 28 -25.96 21.59 16.01
N VAL A 29 -25.74 20.81 14.95
CA VAL A 29 -25.75 21.31 13.57
C VAL A 29 -27.11 21.85 13.18
N THR A 30 -28.20 21.14 13.51
CA THR A 30 -29.56 21.61 13.19
C THR A 30 -29.88 22.91 13.92
N LEU A 31 -29.51 23.02 15.21
CA LEU A 31 -29.69 24.26 15.96
C LEU A 31 -28.80 25.39 15.43
N SER A 32 -27.57 25.09 15.00
CA SER A 32 -26.66 26.07 14.38
C SER A 32 -27.25 26.60 13.09
N ASP A 33 -27.78 25.72 12.25
CA ASP A 33 -28.38 26.10 10.96
C ASP A 33 -29.69 26.88 11.14
N LEU A 34 -30.47 26.58 12.19
CA LEU A 34 -31.72 27.29 12.50
C LEU A 34 -31.51 28.67 13.15
N THR A 35 -30.55 28.77 14.07
CA THR A 35 -30.35 29.99 14.88
C THR A 35 -29.28 30.92 14.32
N GLY A 36 -28.41 30.42 13.43
CA GLY A 36 -27.23 31.13 12.94
C GLY A 36 -26.12 31.28 14.00
N ILE A 37 -26.29 30.67 15.18
CA ILE A 37 -25.28 30.66 16.25
C ILE A 37 -24.24 29.58 15.93
N TRP A 38 -22.97 29.86 16.20
CA TRP A 38 -21.89 28.90 15.93
C TRP A 38 -22.01 27.60 16.76
N ASP A 39 -21.66 26.48 16.14
CA ASP A 39 -21.73 25.13 16.72
C ASP A 39 -21.04 25.03 18.09
N ILE A 40 -19.89 25.71 18.28
CA ILE A 40 -19.14 25.68 19.54
C ILE A 40 -19.90 26.33 20.70
N ILE A 41 -20.70 27.36 20.44
CA ILE A 41 -21.49 28.06 21.46
C ILE A 41 -22.68 27.19 21.85
N ILE A 42 -23.36 26.61 20.86
CA ILE A 42 -24.48 25.70 21.08
C ILE A 42 -24.02 24.46 21.85
N LEU A 43 -22.92 23.84 21.43
CA LEU A 43 -22.34 22.67 22.10
C LEU A 43 -21.95 23.01 23.55
N SER A 44 -21.37 24.18 23.80
CA SER A 44 -21.05 24.65 25.16
C SER A 44 -22.31 24.84 26.00
N GLY A 45 -23.38 25.40 25.41
CA GLY A 45 -24.67 25.57 26.07
C GLY A 45 -25.32 24.23 26.44
N VAL A 46 -25.32 23.26 25.52
CA VAL A 46 -25.79 21.89 25.78
C VAL A 46 -24.98 21.28 26.91
N PHE A 47 -23.65 21.40 26.87
CA PHE A 47 -22.77 20.84 27.89
C PHE A 47 -23.02 21.42 29.29
N VAL A 48 -23.10 22.76 29.40
CA VAL A 48 -23.40 23.43 30.68
C VAL A 48 -24.80 23.06 31.17
N GLY A 49 -25.79 23.02 30.29
CA GLY A 49 -27.15 22.59 30.62
C GLY A 49 -27.20 21.16 31.15
N SER A 50 -26.53 20.22 30.48
CA SER A 50 -26.42 18.83 30.92
C SER A 50 -25.75 18.70 32.29
N TRP A 51 -24.67 19.46 32.54
CA TRP A 51 -24.01 19.49 33.85
C TRP A 51 -24.90 20.00 34.96
N ILE A 52 -25.66 21.09 34.72
CA ILE A 52 -26.59 21.62 35.70
C ILE A 52 -27.64 20.55 36.04
N ILE A 53 -28.25 19.92 35.04
CA ILE A 53 -29.25 18.86 35.24
C ILE A 53 -28.68 17.71 36.06
N LEU A 54 -27.47 17.22 35.72
CA LEU A 54 -26.82 16.13 36.47
C LEU A 54 -26.46 16.52 37.90
N ARG A 55 -26.11 17.79 38.16
CA ARG A 55 -25.73 18.29 39.48
C ARG A 55 -26.91 18.59 40.38
N THR A 56 -28.06 18.97 39.83
CA THR A 56 -29.28 19.25 40.60
C THR A 56 -30.17 18.03 40.79
N SER A 57 -29.91 16.95 40.04
CA SER A 57 -30.69 15.72 40.14
C SER A 57 -30.27 14.89 41.37
N PRO A 58 -31.21 14.12 41.97
CA PRO A 58 -30.90 13.07 42.93
C PRO A 58 -29.84 12.10 42.37
N MET A 59 -29.00 11.55 43.24
CA MET A 59 -27.83 10.76 42.82
C MET A 59 -28.19 9.56 41.94
N GLU A 60 -29.32 8.92 42.19
CA GLU A 60 -29.83 7.78 41.42
C GLU A 60 -30.22 8.19 40.00
N ILE A 61 -30.84 9.37 39.87
CA ILE A 61 -31.23 9.92 38.56
C ILE A 61 -29.98 10.35 37.80
N SER A 62 -29.03 11.00 38.47
CA SER A 62 -27.76 11.40 37.85
C SER A 62 -26.97 10.20 37.34
N LEU A 63 -26.92 9.10 38.09
CA LEU A 63 -26.31 7.83 37.66
C LEU A 63 -26.94 7.31 36.36
N ILE A 64 -28.28 7.25 36.30
CA ILE A 64 -29.00 6.74 35.13
C ILE A 64 -28.80 7.66 33.91
N LEU A 65 -28.89 8.98 34.12
CA LEU A 65 -28.70 9.96 33.05
C LEU A 65 -27.26 9.96 32.51
N GLY A 66 -26.26 9.92 33.39
CA GLY A 66 -24.84 9.82 33.00
C GLY A 66 -24.55 8.54 32.23
N PHE A 67 -25.05 7.40 32.71
CA PHE A 67 -24.93 6.11 32.03
C PHE A 67 -25.61 6.11 30.65
N GLY A 68 -26.82 6.65 30.55
CA GLY A 68 -27.54 6.77 29.28
C GLY A 68 -26.80 7.66 28.27
N PHE A 69 -26.26 8.78 28.73
CA PHE A 69 -25.49 9.70 27.89
C PHE A 69 -24.20 9.04 27.36
N ASP A 70 -23.46 8.34 28.23
CA ASP A 70 -22.24 7.61 27.86
C ASP A 70 -22.54 6.50 26.84
N LEU A 71 -23.68 5.81 26.94
CA LEU A 71 -24.02 4.72 26.03
C LEU A 71 -24.60 5.15 24.69
N ALA A 72 -25.27 6.30 24.62
CA ALA A 72 -26.08 6.68 23.48
C ALA A 72 -25.28 6.72 22.17
N ILE A 73 -24.10 7.35 22.16
CA ILE A 73 -23.28 7.50 20.95
C ILE A 73 -22.60 6.17 20.56
N PRO A 74 -21.91 5.45 21.47
CA PRO A 74 -21.31 4.15 21.13
C PRO A 74 -22.32 3.12 20.62
N LEU A 75 -23.53 3.07 21.19
CA LEU A 75 -24.57 2.14 20.74
C LEU A 75 -25.07 2.46 19.33
N GLN A 76 -25.16 3.74 18.97
CA GLN A 76 -25.48 4.13 17.59
C GLN A 76 -24.43 3.58 16.61
N TYR A 77 -23.15 3.71 16.96
CA TYR A 77 -22.05 3.22 16.12
C TYR A 77 -21.93 1.70 16.13
N GLN A 78 -22.35 1.02 17.19
CA GLN A 78 -22.36 -0.44 17.25
C GLN A 78 -23.49 -1.04 16.40
N ASN A 79 -24.65 -0.37 16.33
CA ASN A 79 -25.80 -0.83 15.56
C ASN A 79 -25.64 -0.65 14.04
N ASP A 80 -24.78 0.27 13.61
CA ASP A 80 -24.42 0.44 12.21
C ASP A 80 -23.19 -0.41 11.86
N GLU A 81 -23.35 -1.44 11.02
CA GLU A 81 -22.29 -2.38 10.66
C GLU A 81 -21.07 -1.70 10.02
N GLU A 82 -21.28 -0.64 9.24
CA GLU A 82 -20.19 0.08 8.56
C GLU A 82 -19.41 0.96 9.55
N LEU A 83 -20.13 1.69 10.40
CA LEU A 83 -19.51 2.54 11.44
C LEU A 83 -18.82 1.71 12.52
N SER A 84 -19.42 0.60 12.92
CA SER A 84 -18.88 -0.35 13.91
C SER A 84 -17.54 -0.91 13.45
N TYR A 85 -17.43 -1.29 12.18
CA TYR A 85 -16.18 -1.77 11.60
C TYR A 85 -15.11 -0.67 11.55
N ARG A 86 -15.46 0.53 11.10
CA ARG A 86 -14.52 1.67 11.03
C ARG A 86 -14.01 2.09 12.42
N HIS A 87 -14.87 2.00 13.43
CA HIS A 87 -14.57 2.41 14.80
C HIS A 87 -14.26 1.24 15.73
N GLU A 88 -14.03 0.02 15.22
CA GLU A 88 -13.90 -1.20 16.05
C GLU A 88 -12.84 -1.03 17.14
N VAL A 89 -11.66 -0.51 16.77
CA VAL A 89 -10.56 -0.24 17.71
C VAL A 89 -10.92 0.86 18.71
N HIS A 90 -11.72 1.85 18.28
CA HIS A 90 -12.15 2.92 19.16
C HIS A 90 -13.20 2.44 20.15
N LEU A 91 -14.21 1.71 19.68
CA LEU A 91 -15.25 1.05 20.48
C LEU A 91 -14.63 0.12 21.53
N GLN A 92 -13.67 -0.73 21.15
CA GLN A 92 -13.00 -1.63 22.11
C GLN A 92 -12.32 -0.88 23.25
N ASN A 93 -11.65 0.24 22.96
CA ASN A 93 -11.01 1.07 23.99
C ASN A 93 -12.03 1.86 24.81
N TYR A 94 -13.09 2.34 24.17
CA TYR A 94 -14.19 3.03 24.83
C TYR A 94 -14.90 2.12 25.84
N TRP A 95 -15.27 0.90 25.44
CA TRP A 95 -15.95 -0.06 26.31
C TRP A 95 -15.15 -0.41 27.57
N ARG A 96 -13.82 -0.57 27.44
CA ARG A 96 -12.95 -0.80 28.60
C ARG A 96 -12.97 0.39 29.56
N THR A 97 -12.85 1.60 29.01
CA THR A 97 -12.84 2.84 29.80
C THR A 97 -14.19 3.08 30.47
N PHE A 98 -15.28 2.81 29.74
CA PHE A 98 -16.65 2.87 30.24
C PHE A 98 -16.86 1.93 31.42
N ILE A 99 -16.49 0.64 31.28
CA ILE A 99 -16.64 -0.34 32.35
C ILE A 99 -15.84 0.07 33.60
N ILE A 100 -14.58 0.51 33.43
CA ILE A 100 -13.77 1.00 34.55
C ILE A 100 -14.45 2.21 35.21
N GLY A 101 -14.92 3.16 34.42
CA GLY A 101 -15.66 4.34 34.90
C GLY A 101 -16.92 3.96 35.67
N CYS A 102 -17.70 3.00 35.18
CA CYS A 102 -18.90 2.49 35.84
C CYS A 102 -18.60 1.76 37.15
N ILE A 103 -17.47 1.04 37.25
CA ILE A 103 -17.02 0.42 38.50
C ILE A 103 -16.65 1.51 39.52
N VAL A 104 -15.88 2.52 39.10
CA VAL A 104 -15.50 3.65 39.96
C VAL A 104 -16.74 4.40 40.43
N GLU A 105 -17.70 4.63 39.54
CA GLU A 105 -18.99 5.26 39.84
C GLU A 105 -19.81 4.42 40.82
N GLY A 106 -19.92 3.10 40.59
CA GLY A 106 -20.62 2.19 41.50
C GLY A 106 -20.01 2.13 42.90
N VAL A 107 -18.68 2.12 43.02
CA VAL A 107 -18.01 2.20 44.33
C VAL A 107 -18.21 3.56 44.97
N SER A 108 -18.12 4.64 44.19
CA SER A 108 -18.31 6.02 44.66
C SER A 108 -19.72 6.27 45.17
N PHE A 109 -20.73 5.63 44.57
CA PHE A 109 -22.13 5.72 44.97
C PHE A 109 -22.34 5.34 46.45
N PHE A 110 -21.61 4.34 46.96
CA PHE A 110 -21.74 3.91 48.35
C PHE A 110 -20.84 4.66 49.33
N LEU A 111 -19.73 5.24 48.85
CA LEU A 111 -18.69 5.80 49.71
C LEU A 111 -18.73 7.33 49.83
N LEU A 112 -19.37 8.02 48.90
CA LEU A 112 -19.28 9.48 48.79
C LEU A 112 -20.61 10.17 49.06
N HIS A 113 -20.52 11.41 49.54
CA HIS A 113 -21.69 12.28 49.67
C HIS A 113 -22.35 12.52 48.30
N PRO A 114 -23.69 12.61 48.21
CA PRO A 114 -24.40 12.84 46.95
C PRO A 114 -23.81 13.94 46.06
N ASP A 115 -23.39 15.06 46.66
CA ASP A 115 -22.78 16.16 45.91
C ASP A 115 -21.42 15.80 45.30
N LEU A 116 -20.60 15.00 45.97
CA LEU A 116 -19.32 14.58 45.40
C LEU A 116 -19.53 13.48 44.34
N PHE A 117 -20.52 12.62 44.57
CA PHE A 117 -20.91 11.59 43.62
C PHE A 117 -21.37 12.19 42.28
N THR A 118 -22.33 13.11 42.28
CA THR A 118 -22.83 13.71 41.02
C THR A 118 -21.75 14.51 40.28
N LEU A 119 -20.76 15.05 40.99
CA LEU A 119 -19.57 15.65 40.37
C LEU A 119 -18.71 14.59 39.64
N ILE A 120 -18.50 13.42 40.24
CA ILE A 120 -17.78 12.32 39.60
C ILE A 120 -18.49 11.84 38.34
N VAL A 121 -19.82 11.70 38.40
CA VAL A 121 -20.63 11.37 37.20
C VAL A 121 -20.38 12.40 36.09
N CYS A 122 -20.44 13.70 36.40
CA CYS A 122 -20.20 14.76 35.41
C CYS A 122 -18.79 14.71 34.80
N ILE A 123 -17.76 14.48 35.63
CA ILE A 123 -16.37 14.37 35.17
C ILE A 123 -16.20 13.16 34.26
N LYS A 124 -16.74 12.00 34.67
CA LYS A 124 -16.73 10.77 33.88
C LYS A 124 -17.40 11.00 32.52
N THR A 125 -18.64 11.49 32.50
CA THR A 125 -19.39 11.72 31.26
C THR A 125 -18.68 12.69 30.33
N THR A 126 -18.06 13.73 30.88
CA THR A 126 -17.24 14.68 30.10
C THR A 126 -16.01 14.00 29.50
N PHE A 127 -15.29 13.22 30.30
CA PHE A 127 -14.12 12.50 29.83
C PHE A 127 -14.46 11.48 28.74
N MET A 128 -15.56 10.75 28.91
CA MET A 128 -16.07 9.80 27.93
C MET A 128 -16.47 10.47 26.62
N LEU A 129 -17.17 11.61 26.69
CA LEU A 129 -17.51 12.40 25.50
C LEU A 129 -16.26 12.93 24.78
N VAL A 130 -15.29 13.49 25.52
CA VAL A 130 -14.03 13.99 24.95
C VAL A 130 -13.22 12.85 24.32
N MET A 131 -13.14 11.70 24.98
CA MET A 131 -12.47 10.52 24.45
C MET A 131 -13.11 10.08 23.13
N TRP A 132 -14.44 10.13 23.04
CA TRP A 132 -15.18 9.81 21.83
C TRP A 132 -14.93 10.81 20.69
N LEU A 133 -15.08 12.11 20.98
CA LEU A 133 -14.90 13.18 19.99
C LEU A 133 -13.43 13.36 19.54
N SER A 134 -12.46 12.72 20.21
CA SER A 134 -11.03 12.81 19.85
C SER A 134 -10.64 12.03 18.58
N LYS A 135 -11.58 11.27 18.00
CA LYS A 135 -11.36 10.42 16.83
C LYS A 135 -12.10 10.95 15.60
N ASP A 136 -11.50 10.71 14.44
CA ASP A 136 -12.05 11.01 13.12
C ASP A 136 -12.98 9.89 12.63
N GLN A 137 -13.68 10.10 11.52
CA GLN A 137 -14.63 9.20 10.82
C GLN A 137 -14.06 7.81 10.47
N GLU A 138 -12.74 7.69 10.48
CA GLU A 138 -11.99 6.45 10.23
C GLU A 138 -11.49 5.78 11.54
N GLY A 139 -11.92 6.24 12.71
CA GLY A 139 -11.46 5.76 14.02
C GLY A 139 -10.02 6.17 14.39
N LEU A 140 -9.38 7.01 13.57
CA LEU A 140 -8.02 7.51 13.76
C LEU A 140 -7.99 8.75 14.66
N GLN A 141 -6.86 9.02 15.32
CA GLN A 141 -6.71 10.27 16.06
C GLN A 141 -6.70 11.45 15.10
N ILE A 142 -7.53 12.47 15.39
CA ILE A 142 -7.54 13.73 14.64
C ILE A 142 -6.15 14.37 14.82
N LYS A 143 -5.31 14.30 13.78
CA LYS A 143 -4.00 14.94 13.81
C LYS A 143 -4.20 16.44 13.60
N PRO A 144 -3.82 17.30 14.56
CA PRO A 144 -3.88 18.73 14.35
C PRO A 144 -3.02 19.06 13.13
N ARG A 145 -3.68 19.57 12.08
CA ARG A 145 -3.03 19.91 10.81
C ARG A 145 -1.98 20.97 11.13
N SER A 146 -0.69 20.59 11.19
CA SER A 146 0.36 21.55 11.48
C SER A 146 0.33 22.59 10.36
N SER A 147 -0.16 23.78 10.67
CA SER A 147 -0.22 24.90 9.77
C SER A 147 1.21 25.30 9.42
N LYS A 148 1.76 24.72 8.35
CA LYS A 148 2.91 25.30 7.67
C LYS A 148 2.45 26.61 7.06
N SER A 149 2.47 27.64 7.90
CA SER A 149 2.33 29.03 7.53
C SER A 149 3.34 29.32 6.43
N GLY A 150 2.84 29.52 5.21
CA GLY A 150 3.58 30.21 4.16
C GLY A 150 3.87 31.62 4.66
N ARG A 151 5.07 31.81 5.22
CA ARG A 151 5.56 33.13 5.59
C ARG A 151 6.40 33.64 4.42
N ASN A 152 5.87 34.69 3.82
CA ASN A 152 6.49 35.51 2.79
C ASN A 152 7.92 35.94 3.18
N GLU A 153 8.72 36.19 2.15
CA GLU A 153 10.04 36.83 2.20
C GLU A 153 10.07 38.08 3.10
N PRO A 154 11.25 38.41 3.65
CA PRO A 154 11.62 39.80 3.81
C PRO A 154 12.90 40.16 3.02
N PRO A 155 13.03 41.45 2.64
CA PRO A 155 14.14 41.97 1.85
C PRO A 155 15.37 42.26 2.71
N ASN A 156 16.51 42.37 2.02
CA ASN A 156 17.78 42.99 2.41
C ASN A 156 17.81 43.78 3.75
N SER A 157 18.78 43.45 4.60
CA SER A 157 19.57 44.46 5.34
C SER A 157 20.92 43.88 5.77
N ARG A 158 21.93 44.75 5.68
CA ARG A 158 23.35 44.52 5.89
C ARG A 158 23.74 44.50 7.38
N SER A 159 24.94 43.95 7.61
CA SER A 159 26.02 44.45 8.47
C SER A 159 26.29 43.80 9.84
N HIS A 160 27.61 43.62 10.05
CA HIS A 160 28.39 43.48 11.28
C HIS A 160 28.29 42.18 12.09
N SER A 161 29.35 41.64 12.71
CA SER A 161 30.82 41.54 12.55
C SER A 161 31.30 40.72 13.77
N HIS A 162 32.51 40.17 13.70
CA HIS A 162 33.29 39.49 14.77
C HIS A 162 33.04 37.99 14.98
N ARG A 163 34.03 37.13 15.25
CA ARG A 163 35.52 37.19 15.27
C ARG A 163 36.00 35.75 15.56
N SER A 164 37.02 35.28 14.81
CA SER A 164 38.15 34.37 15.13
C SER A 164 37.93 33.15 16.06
N SER A 165 38.59 31.98 15.97
CA SER A 165 39.55 31.30 15.09
C SER A 165 39.79 29.88 15.71
N PRO A 166 40.42 28.92 14.99
CA PRO A 166 40.62 27.49 15.35
C PRO A 166 42.04 27.28 16.00
N PRO A 167 42.66 26.07 16.23
CA PRO A 167 42.95 24.96 15.26
C PRO A 167 43.06 23.51 15.85
N ASP A 168 43.01 22.46 15.02
CA ASP A 168 44.08 21.51 14.58
C ASP A 168 44.22 20.20 15.37
N SER A 169 44.18 19.06 14.64
CA SER A 169 45.15 17.95 14.78
C SER A 169 44.84 16.80 13.81
N SER A 170 45.88 16.43 13.06
CA SER A 170 46.05 15.41 12.01
C SER A 170 46.62 14.08 12.52
N SER A 171 46.30 12.96 11.85
CA SER A 171 47.18 11.77 11.59
C SER A 171 46.31 10.62 11.01
N GLU A 172 46.40 10.27 9.73
CA GLU A 172 47.31 9.27 9.13
C GLU A 172 47.23 7.86 9.74
N SER A 173 46.73 6.89 8.95
CA SER A 173 47.36 5.57 8.75
C SER A 173 46.59 4.75 7.69
N GLU A 174 47.33 4.34 6.67
CA GLU A 174 46.96 3.44 5.58
C GLU A 174 46.71 2.00 6.06
N SER A 175 45.85 1.26 5.35
CA SER A 175 46.14 -0.16 5.03
C SER A 175 45.16 -0.71 3.98
N ASP A 176 45.76 -1.13 2.87
CA ASP A 176 45.23 -1.96 1.80
C ASP A 176 44.42 -3.18 2.27
N SER A 177 43.27 -3.45 1.62
CA SER A 177 42.94 -4.83 1.23
C SER A 177 41.96 -4.85 0.06
N SER A 178 42.40 -5.46 -1.03
CA SER A 178 41.63 -5.70 -2.25
C SER A 178 40.92 -7.04 -2.18
N ARG A 179 39.59 -7.11 -2.39
CA ARG A 179 38.92 -8.21 -3.14
C ARG A 179 37.42 -7.97 -3.39
N PRO A 180 36.86 -8.55 -4.48
CA PRO A 180 35.65 -8.05 -5.13
C PRO A 180 34.38 -8.79 -4.69
N SER A 181 33.28 -8.08 -4.50
CA SER A 181 31.95 -8.70 -4.42
C SER A 181 30.92 -7.96 -5.25
N ARG A 182 30.36 -8.70 -6.20
CA ARG A 182 29.35 -8.35 -7.20
C ARG A 182 27.95 -8.12 -6.60
N ARG A 183 27.22 -7.17 -7.22
CA ARG A 183 25.75 -6.93 -7.27
C ARG A 183 25.12 -6.21 -6.05
N SER A 184 24.27 -5.18 -6.17
CA SER A 184 23.57 -4.51 -7.29
C SER A 184 23.39 -3.04 -6.91
N SER A 185 23.93 -2.12 -7.71
CA SER A 185 24.10 -0.71 -7.37
C SER A 185 22.85 0.16 -7.63
N PRO A 186 22.71 1.31 -6.95
CA PRO A 186 21.83 2.40 -7.40
C PRO A 186 22.21 2.77 -8.83
N SER A 187 21.28 3.29 -9.66
CA SER A 187 21.54 3.64 -11.06
C SER A 187 22.86 4.40 -11.18
N LYS A 188 23.91 3.67 -11.59
CA LYS A 188 25.24 4.27 -11.73
C LYS A 188 25.10 5.35 -12.79
N PRO A 189 25.71 6.53 -12.61
CA PRO A 189 25.83 7.48 -13.71
C PRO A 189 26.41 6.72 -14.91
N PRO A 190 25.90 6.94 -16.14
CA PRO A 190 26.54 6.43 -17.34
C PRO A 190 28.06 6.68 -17.25
N SER A 191 28.86 5.68 -17.59
CA SER A 191 30.31 5.67 -17.36
C SER A 191 31.05 6.89 -17.90
N ASN A 192 30.44 7.60 -18.86
CA ASN A 192 31.05 8.72 -19.55
C ASN A 192 30.69 10.08 -18.92
N ILE A 193 29.80 10.16 -17.91
CA ILE A 193 29.44 11.46 -17.32
C ILE A 193 30.56 11.94 -16.38
N PRO A 194 31.09 13.15 -16.57
CA PRO A 194 32.14 13.68 -15.70
C PRO A 194 31.62 13.85 -14.28
N PRO A 195 32.35 13.37 -13.24
CA PRO A 195 31.94 13.55 -11.86
C PRO A 195 32.03 15.03 -11.44
N CYS A 196 31.12 15.48 -10.59
CA CYS A 196 31.19 16.82 -10.00
C CYS A 196 32.16 16.80 -8.79
N LYS A 197 33.22 17.61 -8.84
CA LYS A 197 34.25 17.75 -7.79
C LYS A 197 33.68 18.27 -6.47
N HIS A 198 32.65 19.12 -6.52
CA HIS A 198 32.16 19.86 -5.36
C HIS A 198 30.92 19.25 -4.69
N ILE A 199 30.18 18.40 -5.40
CA ILE A 199 28.87 17.87 -4.95
C ILE A 199 28.78 16.39 -5.29
N GLN A 200 28.82 15.56 -4.25
CA GLN A 200 28.62 14.12 -4.40
C GLN A 200 27.20 13.82 -4.88
N ASN A 201 27.07 12.81 -5.76
CA ASN A 201 25.80 12.35 -6.32
C ASN A 201 25.02 13.39 -7.12
N SER A 202 25.68 14.41 -7.69
CA SER A 202 25.02 15.46 -8.49
C SER A 202 24.11 14.91 -9.59
N TYR A 203 24.53 13.82 -10.26
CA TYR A 203 23.76 13.13 -11.30
C TYR A 203 22.37 12.70 -10.82
N LYS A 204 22.28 12.07 -9.63
CA LYS A 204 21.01 11.57 -9.08
C LYS A 204 19.99 12.70 -8.87
N TYR A 205 20.45 13.83 -8.33
CA TYR A 205 19.57 14.96 -8.02
C TYR A 205 19.18 15.75 -9.27
N LEU A 206 20.10 15.95 -10.21
CA LEU A 206 19.79 16.63 -11.47
C LEU A 206 18.87 15.79 -12.36
N LYS A 207 19.07 14.46 -12.42
CA LYS A 207 18.15 13.56 -13.12
C LYS A 207 16.75 13.61 -12.52
N ARG A 208 16.64 13.67 -11.18
CA ARG A 208 15.35 13.82 -10.47
C ARG A 208 14.68 15.18 -10.71
N ALA A 209 15.46 16.22 -10.99
CA ALA A 209 14.95 17.53 -11.38
C ALA A 209 14.51 17.61 -12.85
N GLY A 210 14.70 16.54 -13.64
CA GLY A 210 14.24 16.45 -15.03
C GLY A 210 15.28 16.81 -16.09
N TYR A 211 16.56 16.94 -15.73
CA TYR A 211 17.63 17.21 -16.70
C TYR A 211 18.07 15.92 -17.43
N GLU A 212 18.43 16.05 -18.70
CA GLU A 212 18.90 14.95 -19.54
C GLU A 212 20.41 14.69 -19.39
N ASP A 213 20.88 13.50 -19.76
CA ASP A 213 22.28 13.10 -19.52
C ASP A 213 23.32 14.01 -20.18
N PRO A 214 23.14 14.49 -21.43
CA PRO A 214 24.06 15.45 -22.02
C PRO A 214 24.10 16.78 -21.25
N ALA A 215 22.94 17.24 -20.76
CA ALA A 215 22.85 18.46 -19.98
C ALA A 215 23.48 18.30 -18.60
N ILE A 216 23.28 17.15 -17.93
CA ILE A 216 23.90 16.84 -16.65
C ILE A 216 25.43 16.81 -16.77
N ALA A 217 25.97 16.25 -17.86
CA ALA A 217 27.40 16.30 -18.14
C ALA A 217 27.92 17.75 -18.25
N GLY A 218 27.24 18.61 -19.02
CA GLY A 218 27.60 20.03 -19.15
C GLY A 218 27.46 20.83 -17.85
N MET A 219 26.46 20.51 -17.03
CA MET A 219 26.25 21.09 -15.71
C MET A 219 27.36 20.69 -14.73
N ASN A 220 27.79 19.42 -14.73
CA ASN A 220 28.93 18.96 -13.93
C ASN A 220 30.23 19.64 -14.34
N LEU A 221 30.48 19.79 -15.65
CA LEU A 221 31.64 20.54 -16.15
C LEU A 221 31.61 22.01 -15.71
N THR A 222 30.45 22.65 -15.81
CA THR A 222 30.29 24.05 -15.38
C THR A 222 30.49 24.21 -13.88
N MET A 223 29.99 23.27 -13.07
CA MET A 223 30.25 23.27 -11.62
C MET A 223 31.73 23.06 -11.30
N ASN A 224 32.44 22.21 -12.05
CA ASN A 224 33.86 21.94 -11.85
C ASN A 224 34.79 23.11 -12.21
N GLN A 225 34.31 24.06 -13.03
CA GLN A 225 35.00 25.29 -13.36
C GLN A 225 34.74 26.41 -12.36
N ALA A 226 33.71 26.27 -11.52
CA ALA A 226 33.36 27.27 -10.51
C ALA A 226 34.00 26.93 -9.14
N ASP A 227 34.11 27.93 -8.27
CA ASP A 227 34.46 27.69 -6.87
C ASP A 227 33.37 26.89 -6.15
N LYS A 228 33.74 26.22 -5.05
CA LYS A 228 32.84 25.33 -4.29
C LYS A 228 31.53 26.01 -3.88
N ASN A 229 31.55 27.29 -3.54
CA ASN A 229 30.37 28.02 -3.08
C ASN A 229 29.44 28.37 -4.25
N LYS A 230 30.01 28.86 -5.36
CA LYS A 230 29.24 29.12 -6.58
C LYS A 230 28.68 27.83 -7.19
N ALA A 231 29.43 26.73 -7.18
CA ALA A 231 28.96 25.41 -7.62
C ALA A 231 27.74 24.95 -6.81
N LYS A 232 27.78 25.08 -5.48
CA LYS A 232 26.64 24.78 -4.59
C LYS A 232 25.42 25.68 -4.88
N LYS A 233 25.64 26.97 -5.11
CA LYS A 233 24.56 27.92 -5.43
C LYS A 233 23.89 27.59 -6.78
N MET A 234 24.68 27.27 -7.80
CA MET A 234 24.18 26.82 -9.11
C MET A 234 23.37 25.53 -8.99
N PHE A 235 23.92 24.52 -8.31
CA PHE A 235 23.24 23.23 -8.10
C PHE A 235 21.91 23.38 -7.34
N ALA A 236 21.88 24.16 -6.27
CA ALA A 236 20.66 24.42 -5.51
C ALA A 236 19.59 25.11 -6.38
N GLY A 237 20.00 26.06 -7.23
CA GLY A 237 19.10 26.70 -8.19
C GLY A 237 18.57 25.72 -9.24
N TRP A 238 19.41 24.85 -9.79
CA TRP A 238 18.99 23.89 -10.82
C TRP A 238 18.06 22.81 -10.28
N THR A 239 18.33 22.28 -9.08
CA THR A 239 17.51 21.23 -8.44
C THR A 239 16.14 21.73 -7.95
N LYS A 240 16.00 23.02 -7.69
CA LYS A 240 14.72 23.65 -7.31
C LYS A 240 13.88 24.13 -8.50
N GLU A 241 14.47 24.18 -9.70
CA GLU A 241 13.76 24.57 -10.92
C GLU A 241 12.61 23.61 -11.20
N ARG A 242 11.40 24.15 -11.36
CA ARG A 242 10.19 23.36 -11.68
C ARG A 242 9.57 23.75 -13.01
N ASP A 243 9.95 24.88 -13.59
CA ASP A 243 9.40 25.34 -14.86
C ASP A 243 9.94 24.50 -16.04
N PRO A 244 9.08 23.75 -16.76
CA PRO A 244 9.49 22.93 -17.89
C PRO A 244 10.20 23.73 -19.00
N LYS A 245 9.82 24.99 -19.24
CA LYS A 245 10.45 25.83 -20.28
C LYS A 245 11.91 26.14 -19.93
N ASN A 246 12.18 26.44 -18.66
CA ASN A 246 13.53 26.68 -18.17
C ASN A 246 14.38 25.41 -18.16
N ILE A 247 13.81 24.27 -17.78
CA ILE A 247 14.50 22.97 -17.83
C ILE A 247 14.88 22.63 -19.28
N ALA A 248 13.95 22.77 -20.24
CA ALA A 248 14.21 22.52 -21.65
C ALA A 248 15.30 23.45 -22.22
N ARG A 249 15.23 24.75 -21.91
CA ARG A 249 16.25 25.74 -22.29
C ARG A 249 17.63 25.36 -21.77
N ARG A 250 17.74 25.01 -20.48
CA ARG A 250 19.00 24.58 -19.86
C ARG A 250 19.47 23.23 -20.40
N ASN A 251 18.56 22.30 -20.71
CA ASN A 251 18.93 21.04 -21.34
C ASN A 251 19.67 21.29 -22.66
N LYS A 252 19.16 22.18 -23.50
CA LYS A 252 19.83 22.57 -24.76
C LYS A 252 21.18 23.25 -24.50
N GLU A 253 21.22 24.25 -23.63
CA GLU A 253 22.44 25.02 -23.33
C GLU A 253 23.58 24.14 -22.78
N TYR A 254 23.29 23.34 -21.75
CA TYR A 254 24.32 22.50 -21.13
C TYR A 254 24.67 21.27 -21.97
N ALA A 255 23.75 20.75 -22.77
CA ALA A 255 24.08 19.70 -23.75
C ALA A 255 25.08 20.20 -24.79
N GLU A 256 24.93 21.43 -25.30
CA GLU A 256 25.90 22.05 -26.22
C GLU A 256 27.27 22.26 -25.55
N ARG A 257 27.30 22.70 -24.29
CA ARG A 257 28.57 22.79 -23.52
C ARG A 257 29.24 21.43 -23.36
N ALA A 258 28.48 20.37 -23.08
CA ALA A 258 29.02 19.02 -23.01
C ALA A 258 29.64 18.59 -24.34
N ARG A 259 28.95 18.82 -25.47
CA ARG A 259 29.48 18.54 -26.81
C ARG A 259 30.77 19.31 -27.11
N LYS A 260 30.80 20.61 -26.79
CA LYS A 260 31.99 21.46 -26.96
C LYS A 260 33.18 20.98 -26.12
N ALA A 261 32.91 20.42 -24.95
CA ALA A 261 33.93 19.80 -24.08
C ALA A 261 34.32 18.37 -24.52
N GLY A 262 33.91 17.93 -25.71
CA GLY A 262 34.25 16.61 -26.25
C GLY A 262 33.49 15.45 -25.62
N TRP A 263 32.44 15.71 -24.84
CA TRP A 263 31.63 14.65 -24.24
C TRP A 263 30.78 13.96 -25.33
N LYS A 264 30.94 12.64 -25.47
CA LYS A 264 30.15 11.79 -26.37
C LYS A 264 29.18 10.93 -25.56
N PRO A 265 27.88 10.89 -25.91
CA PRO A 265 26.95 9.95 -25.29
C PRO A 265 27.42 8.51 -25.52
N SER A 266 27.26 7.64 -24.52
CA SER A 266 27.57 6.22 -24.66
C SER A 266 26.73 5.66 -25.81
N SER A 267 27.39 5.22 -26.88
CA SER A 267 26.79 4.66 -28.08
C SER A 267 26.11 3.32 -27.75
N SER A 268 24.88 3.38 -27.27
CA SER A 268 23.96 2.24 -27.23
C SER A 268 22.67 2.68 -27.93
N LEU A 269 22.73 2.77 -29.26
CA LEU A 269 21.63 2.81 -30.25
C LEU A 269 22.08 3.61 -31.49
N SER A 270 23.04 3.06 -32.23
CA SER A 270 23.24 3.36 -33.65
C SER A 270 24.04 2.20 -34.24
N SER A 271 23.35 1.21 -34.81
CA SER A 271 23.97 0.16 -35.62
C SER A 271 23.59 0.40 -37.07
N ASP A 272 24.54 0.98 -37.82
CA ASP A 272 24.67 0.73 -39.25
C ASP A 272 25.89 -0.17 -39.48
N SER A 273 25.73 -1.05 -40.46
CA SER A 273 26.72 -1.89 -41.17
C SER A 273 27.32 -3.15 -40.50
N ASP A 274 26.90 -4.28 -41.07
CA ASP A 274 27.69 -5.41 -41.59
C ASP A 274 28.84 -6.02 -40.78
N SER A 275 28.62 -7.25 -40.28
CA SER A 275 29.12 -8.47 -40.96
C SER A 275 28.91 -9.73 -40.11
N ASN A 276 28.17 -10.66 -40.70
CA ASN A 276 28.41 -12.11 -40.75
C ASN A 276 29.10 -12.80 -39.54
N ARG A 277 28.32 -13.51 -38.71
CA ARG A 277 28.69 -14.85 -38.17
C ARG A 277 27.50 -15.54 -37.48
N GLN A 278 27.09 -16.66 -38.09
CA GLN A 278 26.25 -17.70 -37.49
C GLN A 278 26.99 -18.40 -36.33
N SER A 279 26.34 -18.55 -35.19
CA SER A 279 26.38 -19.79 -34.37
C SER A 279 25.31 -19.72 -33.27
N GLY A 280 24.50 -20.77 -33.17
CA GLY A 280 23.22 -20.79 -32.46
C GLY A 280 23.26 -20.57 -30.95
N SER A 281 22.39 -19.66 -30.51
CA SER A 281 21.80 -19.67 -29.17
C SER A 281 20.35 -19.22 -29.35
N SER A 282 19.43 -20.18 -29.42
CA SER A 282 18.00 -19.95 -29.57
C SER A 282 17.40 -19.43 -28.26
N ASN A 283 17.75 -18.19 -27.90
CA ASN A 283 16.92 -17.43 -26.98
C ASN A 283 15.60 -17.13 -27.70
N SER A 284 14.53 -17.80 -27.26
CA SER A 284 13.14 -17.58 -27.71
C SER A 284 12.68 -16.19 -27.29
N GLN A 285 13.23 -15.17 -27.92
CA GLN A 285 12.85 -13.79 -27.71
C GLN A 285 11.64 -13.49 -28.59
N MET A 286 10.59 -12.91 -28.00
CA MET A 286 9.37 -12.55 -28.70
C MET A 286 9.71 -11.66 -29.92
N PRO A 287 9.26 -12.01 -31.14
CA PRO A 287 9.52 -11.19 -32.32
C PRO A 287 8.97 -9.77 -32.12
N GLN A 288 9.71 -8.78 -32.61
CA GLN A 288 9.28 -7.38 -32.59
C GLN A 288 8.67 -7.00 -33.95
N SER A 289 7.63 -6.16 -33.95
CA SER A 289 7.04 -5.68 -35.19
C SER A 289 7.90 -4.56 -35.78
N LYS A 290 8.14 -4.61 -37.10
CA LYS A 290 8.83 -3.56 -37.86
C LYS A 290 7.98 -2.30 -38.01
N HIS A 291 6.65 -2.44 -37.96
CA HIS A 291 5.70 -1.37 -38.28
C HIS A 291 5.01 -0.79 -37.05
N VAL A 292 4.78 -1.61 -36.01
CA VAL A 292 4.01 -1.21 -34.83
C VAL A 292 4.85 -1.38 -33.55
N PRO A 293 5.34 -0.29 -32.95
CA PRO A 293 6.05 -0.37 -31.68
C PRO A 293 5.13 -0.93 -30.58
N ASP A 294 5.68 -1.75 -29.69
CA ASP A 294 4.97 -2.34 -28.55
C ASP A 294 3.75 -3.22 -28.93
N ALA A 295 3.68 -3.76 -30.15
CA ALA A 295 2.57 -4.61 -30.63
C ALA A 295 2.21 -5.75 -29.65
N TYR A 296 3.23 -6.35 -29.01
CA TYR A 296 3.07 -7.38 -27.98
C TYR A 296 2.12 -6.94 -26.86
N LYS A 297 2.32 -5.73 -26.33
CA LYS A 297 1.56 -5.19 -25.19
C LYS A 297 0.08 -5.05 -25.52
N TYR A 298 -0.23 -4.55 -26.71
CA TYR A 298 -1.62 -4.31 -27.13
C TYR A 298 -2.34 -5.61 -27.49
N LEU A 299 -1.67 -6.55 -28.15
CA LEU A 299 -2.27 -7.85 -28.47
C LEU A 299 -2.48 -8.70 -27.20
N LYS A 300 -1.56 -8.64 -26.22
CA LYS A 300 -1.76 -9.28 -24.92
C LYS A 300 -2.97 -8.70 -24.19
N ARG A 301 -3.18 -7.39 -24.28
CA ARG A 301 -4.35 -6.70 -23.70
C ARG A 301 -5.66 -7.07 -24.41
N ALA A 302 -5.62 -7.38 -25.71
CA ALA A 302 -6.77 -7.85 -26.47
C ALA A 302 -7.11 -9.34 -26.20
N GLY A 303 -6.34 -10.04 -25.36
CA GLY A 303 -6.64 -11.42 -24.94
C GLY A 303 -5.97 -12.50 -25.80
N TYR A 304 -5.02 -12.16 -26.66
CA TYR A 304 -4.28 -13.14 -27.45
C TYR A 304 -3.18 -13.83 -26.62
N ASP A 305 -2.93 -15.11 -26.90
CA ASP A 305 -1.89 -15.90 -26.22
C ASP A 305 -0.50 -15.64 -26.80
N ASP A 306 0.57 -15.87 -26.02
CA ASP A 306 1.94 -15.55 -26.46
C ASP A 306 2.35 -16.24 -27.79
N PRO A 307 1.99 -17.51 -28.06
CA PRO A 307 2.23 -18.12 -29.37
C PRO A 307 1.47 -17.43 -30.51
N ALA A 308 0.24 -17.01 -30.25
CA ALA A 308 -0.56 -16.30 -31.24
C ALA A 308 0.01 -14.90 -31.50
N ILE A 309 0.41 -14.19 -30.45
CA ILE A 309 1.04 -12.87 -30.57
C ILE A 309 2.32 -12.94 -31.41
N ALA A 310 3.16 -13.96 -31.18
CA ALA A 310 4.36 -14.17 -31.99
C ALA A 310 3.99 -14.34 -33.48
N GLY A 311 2.98 -15.16 -33.79
CA GLY A 311 2.52 -15.39 -35.16
C GLY A 311 1.87 -14.16 -35.81
N MET A 312 1.16 -13.36 -35.02
CA MET A 312 0.55 -12.10 -35.47
C MET A 312 1.62 -11.07 -35.79
N ILE A 313 2.65 -10.93 -34.96
CA ILE A 313 3.77 -10.01 -35.21
C ILE A 313 4.55 -10.43 -36.46
N LEU A 314 4.81 -11.74 -36.63
CA LEU A 314 5.42 -12.25 -37.85
C LEU A 314 4.57 -11.97 -39.09
N SER A 315 3.24 -12.10 -38.98
CA SER A 315 2.33 -11.74 -40.07
C SER A 315 2.34 -10.24 -40.38
N LEU A 316 2.45 -9.37 -39.38
CA LEU A 316 2.57 -7.92 -39.60
C LEU A 316 3.87 -7.60 -40.35
N ASN A 317 4.96 -8.28 -40.01
CA ASN A 317 6.27 -8.08 -40.65
C ASN A 317 6.33 -8.60 -42.09
N GLN A 318 5.37 -9.44 -42.50
CA GLN A 318 5.23 -9.90 -43.88
C GLN A 318 4.42 -8.92 -44.74
N ILE A 319 3.65 -8.02 -44.13
CA ILE A 319 2.93 -6.97 -44.86
C ILE A 319 3.95 -5.87 -45.19
N GLY A 320 4.42 -5.80 -46.44
CA GLY A 320 5.42 -4.80 -46.86
C GLY A 320 4.93 -3.34 -46.76
N ASP A 321 3.61 -3.14 -46.75
CA ASP A 321 2.96 -1.84 -46.65
C ASP A 321 2.65 -1.49 -45.17
N LYS A 322 3.32 -0.46 -44.66
CA LYS A 322 3.21 -0.02 -43.26
C LYS A 322 1.77 0.34 -42.88
N GLU A 323 1.02 1.01 -43.75
CA GLU A 323 -0.34 1.46 -43.43
C GLU A 323 -1.31 0.28 -43.34
N LYS A 324 -1.14 -0.70 -44.23
CA LYS A 324 -1.92 -1.96 -44.17
C LYS A 324 -1.59 -2.76 -42.92
N ALA A 325 -0.31 -2.82 -42.53
CA ALA A 325 0.10 -3.48 -41.29
C ALA A 325 -0.52 -2.79 -40.06
N GLU A 326 -0.48 -1.46 -39.99
CA GLU A 326 -1.09 -0.71 -38.89
C GLU A 326 -2.62 -0.86 -38.84
N LYS A 327 -3.29 -0.83 -40.00
CA LYS A 327 -4.75 -1.02 -40.09
C LYS A 327 -5.15 -2.42 -39.63
N GLN A 328 -4.39 -3.44 -40.05
CA GLN A 328 -4.60 -4.82 -39.65
C GLN A 328 -4.37 -4.99 -38.13
N PHE A 329 -3.28 -4.43 -37.59
CA PHE A 329 -3.01 -4.44 -36.15
C PHE A 329 -4.11 -3.75 -35.34
N LYS A 330 -4.58 -2.57 -35.78
CA LYS A 330 -5.68 -1.84 -35.14
C LYS A 330 -6.97 -2.67 -35.11
N SER A 331 -7.23 -3.49 -36.15
CA SER A 331 -8.38 -4.39 -36.16
C SER A 331 -8.26 -5.47 -35.07
N TRP A 332 -7.09 -6.08 -34.91
CA TRP A 332 -6.84 -7.13 -33.93
C TRP A 332 -6.86 -6.58 -32.50
N ALA A 333 -6.22 -5.44 -32.27
CA ALA A 333 -6.17 -4.80 -30.95
C ALA A 333 -7.55 -4.30 -30.46
N LYS A 334 -8.51 -4.09 -31.36
CA LYS A 334 -9.89 -3.69 -31.05
C LYS A 334 -10.87 -4.87 -30.95
N GLU A 335 -10.43 -6.08 -31.26
CA GLU A 335 -11.32 -7.23 -31.29
C GLU A 335 -11.70 -7.65 -29.87
N LYS A 336 -13.01 -7.81 -29.62
CA LYS A 336 -13.58 -8.15 -28.31
C LYS A 336 -14.38 -9.44 -28.31
N ASP A 337 -14.64 -10.02 -29.49
CA ASP A 337 -15.42 -11.26 -29.60
C ASP A 337 -14.54 -12.46 -29.18
N PRO A 338 -14.85 -13.14 -28.06
CA PRO A 338 -14.03 -14.24 -27.55
C PRO A 338 -13.91 -15.39 -28.56
N LYS A 339 -14.94 -15.65 -29.37
CA LYS A 339 -14.88 -16.73 -30.39
C LYS A 339 -13.90 -16.40 -31.51
N GLN A 340 -13.78 -15.12 -31.87
CA GLN A 340 -12.81 -14.69 -32.89
C GLN A 340 -11.39 -14.69 -32.34
N ILE A 341 -11.20 -14.27 -31.08
CA ILE A 341 -9.90 -14.33 -30.39
C ILE A 341 -9.41 -15.77 -30.29
N GLU A 342 -10.27 -16.71 -29.89
CA GLU A 342 -9.92 -18.13 -29.80
C GLU A 342 -9.54 -18.72 -31.16
N ARG A 343 -10.32 -18.43 -32.21
CA ARG A 343 -10.00 -18.86 -33.60
C ARG A 343 -8.64 -18.32 -34.07
N ARG A 344 -8.37 -17.04 -33.81
CA ARG A 344 -7.08 -16.42 -34.17
C ARG A 344 -5.94 -16.94 -33.31
N ASN A 345 -6.17 -17.26 -32.04
CA ASN A 345 -5.15 -17.84 -31.19
C ASN A 345 -4.62 -19.15 -31.80
N VAL A 346 -5.52 -20.03 -32.24
CA VAL A 346 -5.14 -21.27 -32.94
C VAL A 346 -4.42 -20.96 -34.25
N GLN A 347 -4.99 -20.11 -35.10
CA GLN A 347 -4.45 -19.79 -36.42
C GLN A 347 -3.03 -19.20 -36.37
N TYR A 348 -2.79 -18.22 -35.49
CA TYR A 348 -1.50 -17.55 -35.40
C TYR A 348 -0.49 -18.33 -34.55
N ALA A 349 -0.93 -19.13 -33.58
CA ALA A 349 -0.02 -20.05 -32.88
C ALA A 349 0.59 -21.08 -33.84
N GLU A 350 -0.19 -21.63 -34.77
CA GLU A 350 0.33 -22.50 -35.83
C GLU A 350 1.32 -21.77 -36.74
N ARG A 351 1.04 -20.50 -37.07
CA ARG A 351 1.94 -19.67 -37.89
C ARG A 351 3.27 -19.42 -37.18
N ALA A 352 3.25 -19.15 -35.87
CA ALA A 352 4.44 -19.00 -35.06
C ALA A 352 5.26 -20.31 -35.03
N LYS A 353 4.59 -21.46 -34.86
CA LYS A 353 5.23 -22.77 -34.89
C LYS A 353 5.87 -23.07 -36.25
N LYS A 354 5.19 -22.78 -37.35
CA LYS A 354 5.74 -22.90 -38.72
C LYS A 354 6.96 -22.00 -38.95
N ALA A 355 7.01 -20.84 -38.31
CA ALA A 355 8.14 -19.93 -38.36
C ALA A 355 9.29 -20.31 -37.39
N GLY A 356 9.25 -21.49 -36.77
CA GLY A 356 10.28 -21.97 -35.86
C GLY A 356 10.28 -21.29 -34.49
N TRP A 357 9.21 -20.57 -34.14
CA TRP A 357 9.06 -20.02 -32.79
C TRP A 357 8.63 -21.14 -31.85
N ASN A 358 9.61 -21.69 -31.14
CA ASN A 358 9.41 -22.64 -30.06
C ASN A 358 9.27 -21.83 -28.77
N GLY A 359 8.07 -21.36 -28.47
CA GLY A 359 7.79 -20.68 -27.20
C GLY A 359 8.30 -21.51 -26.02
N SER A 360 8.68 -20.86 -24.91
CA SER A 360 8.97 -21.57 -23.66
C SER A 360 7.79 -22.47 -23.34
N SER A 361 7.99 -23.79 -23.38
CA SER A 361 6.97 -24.79 -23.11
C SER A 361 6.42 -24.59 -21.69
N SER A 362 5.27 -23.93 -21.56
CA SER A 362 4.55 -23.79 -20.31
C SER A 362 3.60 -24.96 -20.13
N GLN A 363 3.79 -25.68 -19.02
CA GLN A 363 2.79 -26.55 -18.39
C GLN A 363 1.43 -25.84 -18.20
N PRO A 364 0.33 -26.59 -18.01
CA PRO A 364 -1.01 -26.02 -17.88
C PRO A 364 -1.12 -25.02 -16.72
N GLN A 365 -1.85 -23.94 -16.96
CA GLN A 365 -2.00 -22.77 -16.10
C GLN A 365 -2.32 -23.09 -14.63
N SER A 366 -1.45 -22.62 -13.73
CA SER A 366 -1.89 -22.03 -12.48
C SER A 366 -1.00 -20.82 -12.13
N GLN A 367 -1.64 -19.65 -12.08
CA GLN A 367 -1.23 -18.39 -11.46
C GLN A 367 0.19 -17.86 -11.74
N LEU A 368 0.28 -16.90 -12.65
CA LEU A 368 1.49 -16.13 -12.94
C LEU A 368 1.89 -15.22 -11.77
N ARG A 369 3.11 -15.47 -11.29
CA ARG A 369 4.00 -14.49 -10.68
C ARG A 369 4.37 -13.42 -11.70
N ALA A 370 4.31 -12.15 -11.31
CA ALA A 370 4.96 -11.05 -12.02
C ALA A 370 6.40 -10.93 -11.50
N GLY A 371 7.38 -11.05 -12.39
CA GLY A 371 8.78 -10.82 -12.09
C GLY A 371 9.57 -10.59 -13.37
N ASP A 372 10.10 -9.37 -13.48
CA ASP A 372 11.24 -8.97 -14.31
C ASP A 372 11.00 -8.70 -15.82
N SER A 373 10.46 -7.52 -16.11
CA SER A 373 10.81 -6.77 -17.32
C SER A 373 10.77 -5.26 -17.01
N GLY A 374 11.68 -4.51 -17.62
CA GLY A 374 12.07 -3.17 -17.22
C GLY A 374 10.92 -2.17 -17.04
N SER A 375 10.97 -1.47 -15.92
CA SER A 375 10.17 -0.31 -15.49
C SER A 375 9.84 0.67 -16.63
N ARG A 376 8.71 0.45 -17.32
CA ARG A 376 7.83 1.53 -17.76
C ARG A 376 6.66 1.54 -16.79
N ILE A 377 6.50 2.65 -16.07
CA ILE A 377 5.43 2.88 -15.11
C ILE A 377 4.11 2.48 -15.80
N VAL A 378 3.52 1.39 -15.33
CA VAL A 378 2.15 1.04 -15.71
C VAL A 378 1.29 2.08 -15.02
N ASP A 379 0.65 2.89 -15.84
CA ASP A 379 -0.26 3.92 -15.39
C ASP A 379 -1.56 3.25 -14.94
N ASP A 380 -1.53 2.78 -13.70
CA ASP A 380 -2.64 2.13 -13.01
C ASP A 380 -3.60 3.21 -12.52
N GLY A 381 -4.45 3.70 -13.43
CA GLY A 381 -5.70 4.36 -13.04
C GLY A 381 -6.56 3.41 -12.17
N PRO A 382 -7.65 3.91 -11.56
CA PRO A 382 -8.56 3.04 -10.79
C PRO A 382 -8.95 1.82 -11.62
N SER A 383 -8.96 0.63 -11.01
CA SER A 383 -9.18 -0.66 -11.71
C SER A 383 -10.49 -0.73 -12.49
N ASN A 384 -11.43 0.17 -12.18
CA ASN A 384 -12.79 0.21 -12.71
C ASN A 384 -13.02 1.44 -13.61
N MET A 385 -11.95 2.07 -14.10
CA MET A 385 -12.05 3.19 -15.04
C MET A 385 -11.63 2.76 -16.46
N PRO A 386 -12.30 3.28 -17.49
CA PRO A 386 -11.83 3.11 -18.86
C PRO A 386 -10.44 3.74 -19.00
N ILE A 387 -9.56 3.06 -19.74
CA ILE A 387 -8.20 3.53 -19.96
C ILE A 387 -8.22 4.61 -21.04
N SER A 388 -7.64 5.78 -20.77
CA SER A 388 -7.48 6.83 -21.77
C SER A 388 -6.32 6.49 -22.73
N TYR A 389 -6.52 6.69 -24.03
CA TYR A 389 -5.49 6.44 -25.06
C TYR A 389 -4.53 7.62 -25.24
N HIS A 390 -4.97 8.82 -24.90
CA HIS A 390 -4.25 10.07 -25.21
C HIS A 390 -3.51 10.65 -23.98
N ILE A 391 -4.00 10.36 -22.77
CA ILE A 391 -3.48 10.93 -21.52
C ILE A 391 -3.41 9.82 -20.48
N PRO A 392 -2.38 9.75 -19.62
CA PRO A 392 -2.33 8.77 -18.55
C PRO A 392 -3.64 8.76 -17.72
N THR A 393 -4.29 7.62 -17.62
CA THR A 393 -5.57 7.37 -16.95
C THR A 393 -5.54 7.81 -15.49
N SER A 394 -4.45 7.56 -14.75
CA SER A 394 -4.34 8.05 -13.37
C SER A 394 -4.33 9.58 -13.29
N LYS A 395 -3.60 10.24 -14.21
CA LYS A 395 -3.53 11.70 -14.32
C LYS A 395 -4.88 12.30 -14.73
N THR A 396 -5.54 11.66 -15.68
CA THR A 396 -6.85 12.07 -16.18
C THR A 396 -7.90 11.99 -15.07
N TYR A 397 -7.95 10.85 -14.38
CA TYR A 397 -8.87 10.61 -13.27
C TYR A 397 -8.66 11.61 -12.13
N GLN A 398 -7.42 11.80 -11.66
CA GLN A 398 -7.13 12.73 -10.57
C GLN A 398 -7.49 14.17 -10.91
N ALA A 399 -7.20 14.61 -12.14
CA ALA A 399 -7.48 15.98 -12.56
C ALA A 399 -8.99 16.24 -12.70
N LEU A 400 -9.74 15.32 -13.31
CA LEU A 400 -11.20 15.44 -13.43
C LEU A 400 -11.92 15.31 -12.08
N LYS A 401 -11.45 14.42 -11.20
CA LYS A 401 -11.97 14.31 -9.83
C LYS A 401 -11.72 15.59 -9.03
N LYS A 402 -10.55 16.22 -9.19
CA LYS A 402 -10.23 17.52 -8.59
C LYS A 402 -11.12 18.66 -9.13
N ALA A 403 -11.55 18.56 -10.38
CA ALA A 403 -12.49 19.50 -11.00
C ALA A 403 -13.95 19.29 -10.59
N GLY A 404 -14.25 18.30 -9.73
CA GLY A 404 -15.60 18.06 -9.19
C GLY A 404 -16.49 17.13 -10.02
N TYR A 405 -15.93 16.38 -10.98
CA TYR A 405 -16.70 15.40 -11.75
C TYR A 405 -16.91 14.08 -10.98
N GLU A 406 -18.08 13.48 -11.16
CA GLU A 406 -18.45 12.19 -10.58
C GLU A 406 -17.84 11.01 -11.36
N GLU A 407 -17.70 9.85 -10.71
CA GLU A 407 -17.00 8.69 -11.31
C GLU A 407 -17.64 8.19 -12.61
N PRO A 408 -18.98 8.07 -12.74
CA PRO A 408 -19.60 7.72 -14.02
C PRO A 408 -19.33 8.77 -15.11
N ALA A 409 -19.31 10.05 -14.74
CA ALA A 409 -19.02 11.14 -15.67
C ALA A 409 -17.56 11.13 -16.12
N ILE A 410 -16.62 10.88 -15.21
CA ILE A 410 -15.20 10.71 -15.54
C ILE A 410 -15.01 9.54 -16.51
N ALA A 411 -15.69 8.41 -16.28
CA ALA A 411 -15.66 7.27 -17.20
C ALA A 411 -16.21 7.66 -18.59
N GLY A 412 -17.37 8.32 -18.65
CA GLY A 412 -17.97 8.79 -19.90
C GLY A 412 -17.14 9.85 -20.63
N MET A 413 -16.41 10.69 -19.91
CA MET A 413 -15.46 11.67 -20.44
C MET A 413 -14.25 10.97 -21.07
N ILE A 414 -13.68 9.97 -20.40
CA ILE A 414 -12.57 9.18 -20.95
C ILE A 414 -13.00 8.41 -22.20
N ILE A 415 -14.20 7.82 -22.20
CA ILE A 415 -14.77 7.17 -23.39
C ILE A 415 -14.97 8.18 -24.52
N GLY A 416 -15.42 9.39 -24.20
CA GLY A 416 -15.52 10.50 -25.14
C GLY A 416 -14.19 10.84 -25.78
N MET A 417 -13.15 11.05 -24.97
CA MET A 417 -11.79 11.34 -25.45
C MET A 417 -11.23 10.22 -26.34
N ASN A 418 -11.50 8.95 -25.99
CA ASN A 418 -11.04 7.81 -26.76
C ASN A 418 -11.73 7.68 -28.13
N GLY A 419 -12.90 8.31 -28.32
CA GLY A 419 -13.61 8.38 -29.60
C GLY A 419 -13.23 9.59 -30.46
N SER A 420 -12.51 10.56 -29.90
CA SER A 420 -12.05 11.78 -30.58
C SER A 420 -10.61 11.65 -31.08
N ASP A 421 -10.23 12.51 -32.02
CA ASP A 421 -8.81 12.70 -32.38
C ASP A 421 -8.00 13.23 -31.18
N GLU A 422 -6.68 13.07 -31.24
CA GLU A 422 -5.77 13.42 -30.14
C GLU A 422 -5.85 14.91 -29.75
N ASN A 423 -5.95 15.81 -30.74
CA ASN A 423 -6.01 17.25 -30.50
C ASN A 423 -7.32 17.65 -29.80
N GLN A 424 -8.44 17.11 -30.28
CA GLN A 424 -9.76 17.31 -29.70
C GLN A 424 -9.84 16.69 -28.29
N ALA A 425 -9.23 15.52 -28.07
CA ALA A 425 -9.17 14.89 -26.76
C ALA A 425 -8.36 15.74 -25.75
N LEU A 426 -7.21 16.28 -26.16
CA LEU A 426 -6.39 17.16 -25.32
C LEU A 426 -7.09 18.50 -25.02
N GLN A 427 -7.79 19.06 -26.01
CA GLN A 427 -8.59 20.28 -25.83
C GLN A 427 -9.74 20.05 -24.86
N ASN A 428 -10.49 18.96 -25.02
CA ASN A 428 -11.58 18.57 -24.12
C ASN A 428 -11.06 18.33 -22.70
N TYR A 429 -9.94 17.62 -22.54
CA TYR A 429 -9.32 17.40 -21.24
C TYR A 429 -8.96 18.72 -20.55
N LYS A 430 -8.37 19.67 -21.29
CA LYS A 430 -8.03 20.99 -20.75
C LYS A 430 -9.28 21.75 -20.31
N ILE A 431 -10.31 21.82 -21.17
CA ILE A 431 -11.58 22.49 -20.86
C ILE A 431 -12.23 21.88 -19.61
N TRP A 432 -12.28 20.55 -19.50
CA TRP A 432 -12.89 19.89 -18.36
C TRP A 432 -12.09 20.09 -17.08
N THR A 433 -10.76 19.98 -17.11
CA THR A 433 -9.94 20.11 -15.90
C THR A 433 -9.78 21.55 -15.38
N GLU A 434 -9.96 22.55 -16.24
CA GLU A 434 -9.93 23.98 -15.88
C GLU A 434 -11.33 24.55 -15.53
N GLU A 435 -12.40 23.76 -15.72
CA GLU A 435 -13.78 24.16 -15.44
C GLU A 435 -14.00 24.42 -13.95
N LYS A 436 -14.57 25.57 -13.62
CA LYS A 436 -14.87 25.98 -12.23
C LYS A 436 -16.34 26.31 -12.00
N ASP A 437 -17.14 26.46 -13.06
CA ASP A 437 -18.57 26.78 -12.92
C ASP A 437 -19.35 25.53 -12.44
N PRO A 438 -19.96 25.56 -11.23
CA PRO A 438 -20.72 24.43 -10.70
C PRO A 438 -21.87 23.99 -11.62
N ASN A 439 -22.50 24.92 -12.34
CA ASN A 439 -23.61 24.61 -13.23
C ASN A 439 -23.15 23.85 -14.48
N GLN A 440 -21.99 24.22 -15.03
CA GLN A 440 -21.35 23.48 -16.13
C GLN A 440 -20.89 22.09 -15.67
N ILE A 441 -20.31 21.98 -14.47
CA ILE A 441 -19.91 20.70 -13.89
C ILE A 441 -21.13 19.78 -13.72
N LYS A 442 -22.24 20.31 -13.17
CA LYS A 442 -23.49 19.56 -13.01
C LYS A 442 -24.07 19.08 -14.35
N ARG A 443 -24.09 19.96 -15.37
CA ARG A 443 -24.54 19.60 -16.73
C ARG A 443 -23.67 18.50 -17.35
N ARG A 444 -22.35 18.62 -17.24
CA ARG A 444 -21.42 17.61 -17.76
C ARG A 444 -21.45 16.30 -16.97
N ASN A 445 -21.69 16.35 -15.65
CA ASN A 445 -21.92 15.14 -14.85
C ASN A 445 -23.14 14.38 -15.37
N GLN A 446 -24.23 15.07 -15.69
CA GLN A 446 -25.40 14.44 -16.30
C GLN A 446 -25.10 13.90 -17.71
N GLN A 447 -24.51 14.73 -18.59
CA GLN A 447 -24.24 14.37 -19.99
C GLN A 447 -23.25 13.19 -20.12
N HIS A 448 -22.11 13.28 -19.46
CA HIS A 448 -21.08 12.24 -19.52
C HIS A 448 -21.38 11.09 -18.56
N GLY A 449 -22.10 11.33 -17.46
CA GLY A 449 -22.51 10.29 -16.52
C GLY A 449 -23.42 9.25 -17.18
N GLU A 450 -24.42 9.69 -17.97
CA GLU A 450 -25.27 8.77 -18.73
C GLU A 450 -24.46 7.96 -19.75
N ARG A 451 -23.47 8.57 -20.41
CA ARG A 451 -22.55 7.86 -21.33
C ARG A 451 -21.70 6.83 -20.59
N GLY A 452 -21.22 7.13 -19.38
CA GLY A 452 -20.50 6.20 -18.52
C GLY A 452 -21.38 5.02 -18.09
N LYS A 453 -22.62 5.29 -17.66
CA LYS A 453 -23.61 4.27 -17.28
C LYS A 453 -23.94 3.34 -18.45
N GLN A 454 -24.18 3.88 -19.64
CA GLN A 454 -24.44 3.10 -20.86
C GLN A 454 -23.26 2.19 -21.24
N ALA A 455 -22.04 2.61 -20.92
CA ALA A 455 -20.83 1.83 -21.15
C ALA A 455 -20.53 0.80 -20.04
N GLY A 456 -21.45 0.62 -19.07
CA GLY A 456 -21.31 -0.36 -18.00
C GLY A 456 -20.55 0.13 -16.76
N PHE A 457 -20.41 1.45 -16.59
CA PHE A 457 -19.86 2.08 -15.38
C PHE A 457 -21.01 2.71 -14.59
N PRO A 458 -21.76 1.92 -13.80
CA PRO A 458 -22.94 2.41 -13.11
C PRO A 458 -22.56 3.34 -11.93
N ASP A 459 -23.55 3.87 -11.22
CA ASP A 459 -23.31 4.75 -10.08
C ASP A 459 -22.44 4.11 -8.99
N LYS A 460 -21.81 4.88 -8.09
CA LYS A 460 -20.86 4.41 -7.06
C LYS A 460 -21.38 3.18 -6.29
N ASN A 461 -22.68 3.18 -5.95
CA ASN A 461 -23.36 2.09 -5.23
C ASN A 461 -23.47 0.80 -6.05
N LYS A 462 -23.54 0.89 -7.38
CA LYS A 462 -23.57 -0.24 -8.31
C LYS A 462 -22.18 -0.61 -8.84
N MET A 463 -21.23 0.31 -8.91
CA MET A 463 -19.83 0.02 -9.23
C MET A 463 -19.17 -0.79 -8.10
N ASN A 464 -19.49 -0.48 -6.86
CA ASN A 464 -19.11 -1.33 -5.72
C ASN A 464 -19.75 -2.73 -5.79
N ALA A 465 -20.89 -2.88 -6.49
CA ALA A 465 -21.54 -4.18 -6.71
C ALA A 465 -21.01 -4.95 -7.93
N ALA A 466 -20.51 -4.28 -8.98
CA ALA A 466 -20.15 -4.90 -10.27
C ALA A 466 -18.64 -5.05 -10.51
N SER A 467 -17.80 -4.33 -9.77
CA SER A 467 -16.34 -4.43 -9.88
C SER A 467 -15.75 -4.89 -8.55
N GLY A 468 -15.18 -6.10 -8.57
CA GLY A 468 -14.74 -6.84 -7.40
C GLY A 468 -14.02 -6.00 -6.36
N GLY A 469 -14.61 -5.96 -5.17
CA GLY A 469 -14.04 -5.37 -3.97
C GLY A 469 -12.73 -6.03 -3.53
N PRO A 470 -12.12 -5.48 -2.46
CA PRO A 470 -10.87 -5.95 -1.90
C PRO A 470 -10.93 -7.46 -1.54
N PRO A 471 -9.78 -8.16 -1.51
CA PRO A 471 -9.73 -9.61 -1.24
C PRO A 471 -10.48 -10.09 0.02
N SER A 472 -10.74 -9.20 0.99
CA SER A 472 -11.55 -9.47 2.18
C SER A 472 -13.06 -9.57 1.91
N GLU A 473 -13.60 -8.83 0.94
CA GLU A 473 -15.02 -8.93 0.54
C GLU A 473 -15.31 -10.17 -0.30
N ARG A 474 -14.28 -10.76 -0.94
CA ARG A 474 -14.41 -12.08 -1.61
C ARG A 474 -14.72 -13.22 -0.64
N ILE A 475 -14.59 -13.00 0.67
CA ILE A 475 -14.76 -14.05 1.69
C ILE A 475 -16.13 -13.96 2.38
N LYS A 476 -16.90 -12.88 2.26
CA LYS A 476 -18.16 -12.73 3.03
C LYS A 476 -19.30 -12.12 2.20
N THR A 477 -19.85 -12.93 1.29
CA THR A 477 -21.29 -13.00 0.90
C THR A 477 -21.53 -14.16 -0.09
N LYS A 478 -20.74 -15.22 0.03
CA LYS A 478 -21.22 -16.57 -0.28
C LYS A 478 -21.15 -17.31 1.03
N LEU A 479 -22.03 -18.29 1.24
CA LEU A 479 -21.91 -19.26 2.32
C LEU A 479 -20.67 -20.17 2.07
N GLY A 480 -19.49 -19.56 1.88
CA GLY A 480 -18.33 -20.17 1.27
C GLY A 480 -17.67 -21.14 2.24
N ILE A 481 -17.75 -22.42 1.92
CA ILE A 481 -17.01 -23.47 2.63
C ILE A 481 -15.54 -23.36 2.23
N PRO A 482 -14.58 -23.41 3.18
CA PRO A 482 -13.15 -23.34 2.87
C PRO A 482 -12.75 -24.32 1.77
N VAL A 483 -12.01 -23.86 0.75
CA VAL A 483 -11.60 -24.68 -0.41
C VAL A 483 -10.80 -25.91 0.02
N GLY A 484 -10.07 -25.81 1.14
CA GLY A 484 -9.36 -26.93 1.76
C GLY A 484 -10.32 -28.05 2.20
N SER A 485 -11.38 -27.70 2.91
CA SER A 485 -12.43 -28.64 3.35
C SER A 485 -13.15 -29.28 2.15
N VAL A 486 -13.45 -28.50 1.11
CA VAL A 486 -14.06 -29.04 -0.12
C VAL A 486 -13.13 -30.05 -0.81
N LYS A 487 -11.83 -29.77 -0.90
CA LYS A 487 -10.84 -30.70 -1.45
C LYS A 487 -10.66 -31.96 -0.61
N LYS A 488 -10.71 -31.85 0.72
CA LYS A 488 -10.68 -33.02 1.63
C LYS A 488 -11.88 -33.94 1.35
N VAL A 489 -13.08 -33.37 1.27
CA VAL A 489 -14.30 -34.12 0.91
C VAL A 489 -14.19 -34.71 -0.51
N GLU A 490 -13.71 -33.94 -1.49
CA GLU A 490 -13.51 -34.43 -2.87
C GLU A 490 -12.54 -35.62 -2.92
N ASN A 491 -11.45 -35.59 -2.16
CA ASN A 491 -10.49 -36.70 -2.08
C ASN A 491 -11.11 -37.95 -1.44
N ILE A 492 -11.88 -37.79 -0.36
CA ILE A 492 -12.57 -38.91 0.30
C ILE A 492 -13.61 -39.53 -0.63
N LEU A 493 -14.41 -38.69 -1.32
CA LEU A 493 -15.39 -39.15 -2.31
C LEU A 493 -14.73 -39.78 -3.56
N ASN A 494 -13.46 -39.47 -3.83
CA ASN A 494 -12.66 -40.06 -4.91
C ASN A 494 -11.93 -41.37 -4.51
N SER A 495 -11.88 -41.69 -3.21
CA SER A 495 -11.22 -42.91 -2.72
C SER A 495 -11.91 -44.18 -3.25
N LYS A 496 -11.16 -45.30 -3.30
CA LYS A 496 -11.65 -46.58 -3.83
C LYS A 496 -12.88 -47.09 -3.06
N ASP A 497 -12.94 -46.81 -1.76
CA ASP A 497 -14.00 -47.28 -0.87
C ASP A 497 -15.34 -46.58 -1.12
N PHE A 498 -15.29 -45.29 -1.49
CA PHE A 498 -16.48 -44.49 -1.77
C PHE A 498 -16.89 -44.50 -3.25
N LYS A 499 -15.94 -44.76 -4.17
CA LYS A 499 -16.22 -44.84 -5.60
C LYS A 499 -17.21 -45.97 -5.95
N LYS A 500 -17.29 -47.02 -5.14
CA LYS A 500 -18.26 -48.11 -5.28
C LYS A 500 -19.62 -47.84 -4.59
N LYS A 501 -19.63 -46.99 -3.55
CA LYS A 501 -20.81 -46.74 -2.70
C LYS A 501 -21.71 -45.61 -3.19
N ILE A 502 -21.18 -44.66 -3.95
CA ILE A 502 -21.90 -43.44 -4.34
C ILE A 502 -21.96 -43.33 -5.86
N LYS A 503 -23.15 -43.02 -6.40
CA LYS A 503 -23.33 -42.78 -7.84
C LYS A 503 -22.58 -41.50 -8.28
N SER A 504 -22.02 -41.52 -9.48
CA SER A 504 -21.23 -40.39 -10.02
C SER A 504 -21.99 -39.04 -10.03
N GLU A 505 -23.30 -39.09 -10.26
CA GLU A 505 -24.19 -37.91 -10.27
C GLU A 505 -24.37 -37.30 -8.88
N GLU A 506 -24.58 -38.13 -7.85
CA GLU A 506 -24.75 -37.66 -6.47
C GLU A 506 -23.47 -37.00 -5.95
N LYS A 507 -22.31 -37.57 -6.30
CA LYS A 507 -21.01 -36.98 -5.99
C LYS A 507 -20.83 -35.62 -6.64
N LYS A 508 -21.18 -35.47 -7.92
CA LYS A 508 -21.13 -34.16 -8.59
C LYS A 508 -22.06 -33.15 -7.91
N LYS A 509 -23.26 -33.57 -7.52
CA LYS A 509 -24.23 -32.72 -6.82
C LYS A 509 -23.72 -32.25 -5.46
N ILE A 510 -23.10 -33.13 -4.68
CA ILE A 510 -22.46 -32.78 -3.40
C ILE A 510 -21.34 -31.75 -3.63
N LEU A 511 -20.45 -31.99 -4.59
CA LEU A 511 -19.32 -31.10 -4.86
C LEU A 511 -19.75 -29.75 -5.43
N ASP A 512 -20.80 -29.70 -6.24
CA ASP A 512 -21.31 -28.45 -6.81
C ASP A 512 -21.91 -27.55 -5.72
N ILE A 513 -22.72 -28.13 -4.82
CA ILE A 513 -23.27 -27.43 -3.66
C ILE A 513 -22.15 -26.95 -2.73
N LEU A 514 -21.11 -27.76 -2.48
CA LEU A 514 -19.99 -27.34 -1.63
C LEU A 514 -19.13 -26.24 -2.26
N LYS A 515 -18.98 -26.23 -3.59
CA LYS A 515 -18.21 -25.21 -4.34
C LYS A 515 -18.99 -23.90 -4.49
N ASN A 516 -20.31 -23.95 -4.60
CA ASN A 516 -21.19 -22.80 -4.78
C ASN A 516 -22.53 -22.94 -4.02
N PRO A 517 -22.52 -22.90 -2.68
CA PRO A 517 -23.74 -23.06 -1.90
C PRO A 517 -24.66 -21.84 -2.05
N LYS A 518 -25.96 -22.10 -2.28
CA LYS A 518 -26.96 -21.03 -2.46
C LYS A 518 -27.65 -20.66 -1.15
N SER A 519 -27.72 -21.59 -0.19
CA SER A 519 -28.33 -21.36 1.13
C SER A 519 -27.71 -22.25 2.22
N GLU A 520 -27.85 -21.84 3.48
CA GLU A 520 -27.39 -22.62 4.64
C GLU A 520 -28.11 -23.98 4.75
N ARG A 521 -29.38 -24.04 4.31
CA ARG A 521 -30.15 -25.29 4.24
C ARG A 521 -29.51 -26.31 3.29
N GLU A 522 -29.00 -25.87 2.14
CA GLU A 522 -28.28 -26.75 1.20
C GLU A 522 -26.99 -27.29 1.82
N ILE A 523 -26.28 -26.47 2.59
CA ILE A 523 -25.07 -26.89 3.31
C ILE A 523 -25.42 -27.96 4.33
N MET A 524 -26.44 -27.72 5.17
CA MET A 524 -26.87 -28.70 6.18
C MET A 524 -27.36 -30.01 5.56
N GLN A 525 -28.02 -29.97 4.40
CA GLN A 525 -28.38 -31.18 3.66
C GLN A 525 -27.15 -31.98 3.20
N VAL A 526 -26.12 -31.30 2.71
CA VAL A 526 -24.86 -31.95 2.32
C VAL A 526 -24.11 -32.49 3.53
N VAL A 527 -24.05 -31.74 4.64
CA VAL A 527 -23.44 -32.18 5.90
C VAL A 527 -24.10 -33.45 6.41
N ASN A 528 -25.44 -33.49 6.46
CA ASN A 528 -26.20 -34.66 6.89
C ASN A 528 -25.97 -35.86 5.97
N LYS A 529 -25.93 -35.65 4.64
CA LYS A 529 -25.61 -36.71 3.68
C LYS A 529 -24.20 -37.26 3.85
N LEU A 530 -23.22 -36.38 4.06
CA LEU A 530 -21.83 -36.79 4.30
C LEU A 530 -21.71 -37.59 5.61
N MET A 531 -22.45 -37.19 6.67
CA MET A 531 -22.52 -37.96 7.91
C MET A 531 -23.14 -39.35 7.71
N LEU A 532 -24.23 -39.48 6.94
CA LEU A 532 -24.83 -40.77 6.59
C LEU A 532 -23.88 -41.67 5.80
N LEU A 533 -22.97 -41.07 5.03
CA LEU A 533 -21.90 -41.78 4.31
C LEU A 533 -20.71 -42.13 5.22
N GLY A 534 -20.76 -41.81 6.52
CA GLY A 534 -19.68 -42.06 7.48
C GLY A 534 -18.55 -41.01 7.44
N ILE A 535 -18.75 -39.89 6.75
CA ILE A 535 -17.78 -38.78 6.68
C ILE A 535 -18.20 -37.74 7.73
N ASN A 536 -17.59 -37.82 8.92
CA ASN A 536 -17.88 -36.87 10.00
C ASN A 536 -17.03 -35.60 9.85
N ILE A 537 -17.64 -34.56 9.30
CA ILE A 537 -17.00 -33.26 9.02
C ILE A 537 -16.67 -32.48 10.32
N LYS A 538 -17.15 -32.93 11.50
CA LYS A 538 -16.77 -32.37 12.80
C LYS A 538 -15.45 -32.93 13.34
N GLN A 539 -14.85 -33.91 12.67
CA GLN A 539 -13.56 -34.47 13.09
C GLN A 539 -12.43 -33.42 12.98
N PRO A 540 -11.38 -33.52 13.81
CA PRO A 540 -10.27 -32.58 13.85
C PRO A 540 -9.60 -32.37 12.48
N GLU A 541 -9.66 -33.38 11.61
CA GLU A 541 -9.13 -33.36 10.25
C GLU A 541 -9.77 -32.29 9.35
N PHE A 542 -10.98 -31.83 9.68
CA PHE A 542 -11.73 -30.80 8.98
C PHE A 542 -11.75 -29.45 9.69
N GLN A 543 -11.18 -29.35 10.89
CA GLN A 543 -10.98 -28.07 11.57
C GLN A 543 -9.68 -27.45 11.07
N ASP A 544 -9.76 -26.34 10.32
CA ASP A 544 -8.58 -25.66 9.77
C ASP A 544 -7.73 -24.93 10.84
N GLY A 545 -7.99 -25.19 12.13
CA GLY A 545 -7.21 -24.73 13.29
C GLY A 545 -7.30 -23.22 13.56
N TRP A 546 -7.74 -22.43 12.59
CA TRP A 546 -7.79 -20.97 12.69
C TRP A 546 -8.79 -20.53 13.76
N GLY A 547 -8.33 -19.75 14.73
CA GLY A 547 -9.14 -19.25 15.85
C GLY A 547 -9.45 -20.30 16.94
N SER A 548 -8.92 -21.52 16.82
CA SER A 548 -9.04 -22.51 17.89
C SER A 548 -8.14 -22.14 19.08
N SER A 549 -8.63 -22.41 20.30
CA SER A 549 -7.81 -22.27 21.52
C SER A 549 -6.63 -23.23 21.48
N ASP A 550 -5.47 -22.78 21.91
CA ASP A 550 -4.28 -23.62 22.08
C ASP A 550 -4.26 -24.41 23.40
N GLY A 551 -5.32 -24.29 24.21
CA GLY A 551 -5.44 -24.93 25.52
C GLY A 551 -4.57 -24.32 26.61
N LYS A 552 -3.84 -23.24 26.31
CA LYS A 552 -2.87 -22.56 27.19
C LYS A 552 -3.12 -21.06 27.29
N GLY A 553 -4.32 -20.61 26.92
CA GLY A 553 -4.75 -19.21 26.99
C GLY A 553 -4.48 -18.38 25.73
N GLY A 554 -4.01 -19.00 24.64
CA GLY A 554 -3.84 -18.37 23.32
C GLY A 554 -4.81 -18.91 22.28
N TYR A 555 -4.91 -18.21 21.15
CA TYR A 555 -5.65 -18.66 19.97
C TYR A 555 -4.69 -18.89 18.81
N ARG A 556 -5.01 -19.84 17.94
CA ARG A 556 -4.25 -20.13 16.73
C ARG A 556 -4.67 -19.21 15.59
N ASP A 557 -4.10 -18.02 15.54
CA ASP A 557 -4.46 -16.94 14.62
C ASP A 557 -3.26 -16.40 13.82
N ILE A 558 -2.08 -17.01 13.96
CA ILE A 558 -0.86 -16.57 13.28
C ILE A 558 -0.55 -17.48 12.09
N LEU A 559 -0.52 -16.93 10.88
CA LEU A 559 -0.04 -17.62 9.69
C LEU A 559 1.35 -17.13 9.29
N ILE A 560 2.25 -18.09 9.05
CA ILE A 560 3.57 -17.81 8.47
C ILE A 560 3.38 -17.54 6.98
N ARG A 561 3.91 -16.42 6.49
CA ARG A 561 3.83 -16.06 5.06
C ARG A 561 4.50 -17.16 4.22
N ASP A 562 3.95 -17.45 3.05
CA ASP A 562 4.51 -18.48 2.14
C ASP A 562 5.99 -18.23 1.82
N ASN A 563 6.41 -16.96 1.70
CA ASN A 563 7.81 -16.61 1.46
C ASN A 563 8.73 -17.03 2.61
N ASP A 564 8.31 -16.79 3.86
CA ASP A 564 9.08 -17.15 5.05
C ASP A 564 9.12 -18.68 5.20
N ARG A 565 7.99 -19.36 4.99
CA ARG A 565 7.93 -20.84 4.96
C ARG A 565 8.90 -21.42 3.92
N ASN A 566 8.85 -20.94 2.68
CA ASN A 566 9.74 -21.41 1.62
C ASN A 566 11.21 -21.16 1.95
N MET A 567 11.52 -20.06 2.64
CA MET A 567 12.88 -19.76 3.11
C MET A 567 13.33 -20.72 4.22
N LEU A 568 12.45 -21.07 5.17
CA LEU A 568 12.72 -22.10 6.18
C LEU A 568 13.07 -23.44 5.50
N ILE A 569 12.21 -23.92 4.59
CA ILE A 569 12.45 -25.20 3.88
C ILE A 569 13.74 -25.16 3.05
N LYS A 570 14.03 -24.05 2.36
CA LYS A 570 15.28 -23.88 1.63
C LYS A 570 16.50 -23.93 2.55
N SER A 571 16.39 -23.37 3.75
CA SER A 571 17.46 -23.35 4.74
C SER A 571 17.68 -24.73 5.38
N MET A 572 16.61 -25.50 5.63
CA MET A 572 16.71 -26.92 6.00
C MET A 572 17.50 -27.71 4.95
N LYS A 573 17.15 -27.54 3.67
CA LYS A 573 17.84 -28.20 2.56
C LYS A 573 19.32 -27.80 2.47
N LYS A 574 19.64 -26.53 2.76
CA LYS A 574 21.02 -26.02 2.74
C LYS A 574 21.87 -26.58 3.89
N LYS A 575 21.29 -26.79 5.08
CA LYS A 575 22.00 -27.37 6.23
C LYS A 575 22.34 -28.84 6.05
N GLY A 576 21.59 -29.57 5.23
CA GLY A 576 21.85 -30.99 4.93
C GLY A 576 21.64 -31.97 6.09
N GLN A 577 21.19 -31.47 7.25
CA GLN A 577 20.95 -32.27 8.47
C GLN A 577 19.55 -32.88 8.56
N PHE A 578 18.65 -32.56 7.62
CA PHE A 578 17.25 -32.96 7.67
C PHE A 578 16.93 -33.96 6.57
N SER A 579 16.23 -35.04 6.92
CA SER A 579 15.72 -36.00 5.94
C SER A 579 14.58 -35.40 5.10
N LYS A 580 14.26 -36.02 3.95
CA LYS A 580 13.12 -35.59 3.13
C LYS A 580 11.80 -35.68 3.89
N GLU A 581 11.64 -36.69 4.73
CA GLU A 581 10.44 -36.92 5.54
C GLU A 581 10.29 -35.85 6.63
N GLU A 582 11.40 -35.47 7.28
CA GLU A 582 11.41 -34.37 8.24
C GLU A 582 11.06 -33.04 7.60
N MET A 583 11.60 -32.75 6.40
CA MET A 583 11.23 -31.55 5.64
C MET A 583 9.74 -31.52 5.30
N ILE A 584 9.13 -32.65 4.95
CA ILE A 584 7.69 -32.73 4.67
C ILE A 584 6.87 -32.53 5.95
N LYS A 585 7.30 -33.11 7.08
CA LYS A 585 6.65 -32.88 8.39
C LYS A 585 6.68 -31.41 8.77
N TRP A 586 7.82 -30.74 8.61
CA TRP A 586 7.95 -29.31 8.87
C TRP A 586 7.16 -28.44 7.89
N ASP A 587 7.14 -28.73 6.59
CA ASP A 587 6.30 -27.96 5.65
C ASP A 587 4.81 -28.09 5.98
N LYS A 588 4.36 -29.29 6.38
CA LYS A 588 2.98 -29.50 6.83
C LYS A 588 2.68 -28.72 8.11
N PHE A 589 3.58 -28.77 9.10
CA PHE A 589 3.45 -28.03 10.36
C PHE A 589 3.39 -26.52 10.11
N LEU A 590 4.31 -25.96 9.30
CA LEU A 590 4.40 -24.52 8.99
C LEU A 590 3.24 -23.98 8.14
N ARG A 591 2.33 -24.82 7.64
CA ARG A 591 1.11 -24.42 6.91
C ARG A 591 -0.09 -24.19 7.82
N GLN A 592 -0.06 -24.70 9.04
CA GLN A 592 -1.16 -24.55 9.97
C GLN A 592 -1.08 -23.18 10.68
N PRO A 593 -2.20 -22.65 11.20
CA PRO A 593 -2.16 -21.49 12.06
C PRO A 593 -1.55 -21.83 13.43
N PHE A 594 -0.75 -20.91 13.92
CA PHE A 594 -0.03 -21.01 15.18
C PHE A 594 -0.65 -20.11 16.22
N SER A 595 -0.63 -20.55 17.47
CA SER A 595 -0.73 -19.58 18.57
C SER A 595 0.58 -18.84 18.76
N ARG A 596 0.52 -17.69 19.41
CA ARG A 596 1.73 -16.92 19.77
C ARG A 596 2.76 -17.77 20.50
N ARG A 597 2.29 -18.62 21.44
CA ARG A 597 3.17 -19.49 22.22
C ARG A 597 3.82 -20.57 21.36
N GLU A 598 3.07 -21.23 20.48
CA GLU A 598 3.65 -22.22 19.56
C GLU A 598 4.67 -21.61 18.59
N LEU A 599 4.40 -20.39 18.12
CA LEU A 599 5.35 -19.65 17.31
C LEU A 599 6.65 -19.41 18.09
N GLU A 600 6.54 -18.88 19.31
CA GLU A 600 7.67 -18.51 20.18
C GLU A 600 8.47 -19.71 20.70
N GLU A 601 7.81 -20.81 21.08
CA GLU A 601 8.44 -21.99 21.68
C GLU A 601 8.94 -23.00 20.63
N THR A 602 8.30 -23.09 19.46
CA THR A 602 8.61 -24.12 18.46
C THR A 602 9.20 -23.54 17.19
N VAL A 603 8.49 -22.62 16.55
CA VAL A 603 8.84 -22.15 15.20
C VAL A 603 10.10 -21.29 15.22
N ILE A 604 10.20 -20.38 16.18
CA ILE A 604 11.32 -19.44 16.30
C ILE A 604 12.64 -20.15 16.65
N PRO A 605 12.70 -21.03 17.68
CA PRO A 605 13.90 -21.81 17.97
C PRO A 605 14.31 -22.70 16.80
N PHE A 606 13.33 -23.26 16.08
CA PHE A 606 13.58 -24.02 14.87
C PHE A 606 14.23 -23.18 13.77
N ALA A 607 13.67 -22.00 13.48
CA ALA A 607 14.21 -21.06 12.49
C ALA A 607 15.67 -20.69 12.81
N LYS A 608 15.96 -20.40 14.09
CA LYS A 608 17.32 -20.14 14.59
C LYS A 608 18.25 -21.31 14.34
N ARG A 609 17.83 -22.55 14.65
CA ARG A 609 18.63 -23.77 14.44
C ARG A 609 19.04 -23.96 12.98
N ILE A 610 18.14 -23.63 12.05
CA ILE A 610 18.39 -23.79 10.61
C ILE A 610 18.94 -22.53 9.93
N ASP A 611 19.35 -21.52 10.72
CA ASP A 611 19.90 -20.27 10.21
C ASP A 611 18.94 -19.50 9.27
N ALA A 612 17.64 -19.56 9.56
CA ALA A 612 16.58 -18.94 8.77
C ALA A 612 15.78 -17.90 9.57
N TYR A 613 15.11 -17.02 8.82
CA TYR A 613 14.42 -15.86 9.36
C TYR A 613 12.90 -15.96 9.13
N ILE A 614 12.09 -15.36 10.00
CA ILE A 614 10.63 -15.35 9.85
C ILE A 614 10.13 -13.96 10.21
N GLY A 615 9.35 -13.35 9.30
CA GLY A 615 8.79 -12.02 9.46
C GLY A 615 9.81 -10.88 9.44
N GLU A 616 9.33 -9.68 9.75
CA GLU A 616 10.14 -8.46 9.85
C GLU A 616 10.70 -8.24 11.28
N GLY A 617 10.76 -9.33 12.06
CA GLY A 617 11.55 -9.42 13.28
C GLY A 617 10.84 -8.99 14.57
N TYR A 618 10.86 -9.92 15.52
CA TYR A 618 10.82 -9.63 16.96
C TYR A 618 11.48 -10.76 17.76
N HIS A 619 11.68 -11.94 17.16
CA HIS A 619 12.01 -13.14 17.92
C HIS A 619 13.45 -13.66 17.74
N GLY A 620 14.39 -12.78 17.36
CA GLY A 620 15.80 -13.15 17.12
C GLY A 620 16.04 -13.82 15.76
N THR A 621 15.15 -13.54 14.81
CA THR A 621 15.19 -13.99 13.42
C THR A 621 15.30 -12.80 12.46
N GLY A 622 15.82 -11.65 12.90
CA GLY A 622 16.08 -10.51 12.01
C GLY A 622 17.18 -10.86 10.98
N PRO A 623 17.23 -10.15 9.84
CA PRO A 623 18.19 -10.43 8.76
C PRO A 623 19.66 -10.39 9.24
N HIS A 624 19.92 -9.65 10.33
CA HIS A 624 21.25 -9.41 10.87
C HIS A 624 21.51 -10.28 12.10
N ARG A 625 22.55 -11.11 12.00
CA ARG A 625 22.99 -12.03 13.08
C ARG A 625 23.74 -11.28 14.18
N PHE A 626 23.05 -10.46 14.96
CA PHE A 626 23.67 -9.91 16.16
C PHE A 626 23.87 -11.01 17.18
N ARG A 627 25.11 -11.18 17.65
CA ARG A 627 25.42 -12.10 18.74
C ARG A 627 24.78 -11.56 20.01
N ASP A 628 24.01 -12.38 20.72
CA ASP A 628 23.33 -11.97 21.95
C ASP A 628 24.32 -11.39 22.98
N LYS A 629 25.48 -12.03 23.17
CA LYS A 629 26.57 -11.50 24.01
C LYS A 629 27.00 -10.08 23.65
N TRP A 630 27.02 -9.74 22.35
CA TRP A 630 27.35 -8.40 21.90
C TRP A 630 26.22 -7.40 22.22
N LEU A 631 24.96 -7.77 21.97
CA LEU A 631 23.80 -6.93 22.34
C LEU A 631 23.76 -6.64 23.85
N GLN A 632 24.00 -7.65 24.68
CA GLN A 632 24.08 -7.48 26.13
C GLN A 632 25.25 -6.57 26.55
N SER A 633 26.38 -6.61 25.83
CA SER A 633 27.53 -5.74 26.13
C SER A 633 27.32 -4.26 25.75
N ILE A 634 26.49 -3.97 24.73
CA ILE A 634 26.26 -2.59 24.27
C ILE A 634 25.11 -1.89 25.00
N LYS A 635 24.12 -2.65 25.52
CA LYS A 635 22.95 -2.10 26.21
C LYS A 635 23.33 -1.17 27.38
N PRO A 636 24.24 -1.55 28.31
CA PRO A 636 24.66 -0.66 29.39
C PRO A 636 25.28 0.64 28.88
N ARG A 637 26.11 0.55 27.83
CA ARG A 637 26.82 1.70 27.24
C ARG A 637 25.86 2.71 26.62
N ILE A 638 24.83 2.22 25.93
CA ILE A 638 23.79 3.10 25.33
C ILE A 638 22.89 3.68 26.43
N LYS A 639 22.58 2.91 27.47
CA LYS A 639 21.73 3.34 28.59
C LYS A 639 22.38 4.47 29.39
N GLU A 640 23.66 4.32 29.72
CA GLU A 640 24.45 5.29 30.48
C GLU A 640 24.54 6.65 29.76
N ARG A 641 24.65 6.64 28.43
CA ARG A 641 24.75 7.87 27.61
C ARG A 641 23.45 8.66 27.51
N ASN A 642 22.29 7.99 27.59
CA ASN A 642 21.01 8.58 27.21
C ASN A 642 20.02 8.74 28.37
N THR A 643 20.32 8.20 29.56
CA THR A 643 19.41 8.19 30.72
C THR A 643 17.99 7.70 30.36
N ILE A 644 17.91 6.66 29.50
CA ILE A 644 16.63 6.08 29.04
C ILE A 644 16.26 4.82 29.83
N SER A 645 14.96 4.54 29.90
CA SER A 645 14.47 3.30 30.51
C SER A 645 14.88 2.08 29.68
N THR A 646 15.02 0.92 30.34
CA THR A 646 15.39 -0.34 29.69
C THR A 646 14.39 -0.72 28.58
N ALA A 647 13.09 -0.47 28.81
CA ALA A 647 12.05 -0.77 27.83
C ALA A 647 12.19 0.06 26.53
N VAL A 648 12.50 1.36 26.65
CA VAL A 648 12.72 2.23 25.48
C VAL A 648 13.95 1.78 24.69
N LEU A 649 15.03 1.43 25.40
CA LEU A 649 16.24 0.91 24.77
C LEU A 649 16.00 -0.42 24.06
N ASP A 650 15.24 -1.34 24.66
CA ASP A 650 14.93 -2.64 24.07
C ASP A 650 14.12 -2.47 22.78
N GLN A 651 13.10 -1.60 22.79
CA GLN A 651 12.32 -1.28 21.60
C GLN A 651 13.15 -0.61 20.50
N ALA A 652 14.08 0.27 20.89
CA ALA A 652 14.99 0.93 19.95
C ALA A 652 15.96 -0.07 19.29
N ILE A 653 16.59 -0.93 20.09
CA ILE A 653 17.48 -2.00 19.58
C ILE A 653 16.70 -2.90 18.64
N LEU A 654 15.50 -3.30 19.03
CA LEU A 654 14.63 -4.14 18.23
C LEU A 654 14.30 -3.50 16.87
N TYR A 655 13.91 -2.24 16.85
CA TYR A 655 13.66 -1.51 15.61
C TYR A 655 14.89 -1.51 14.68
N VAL A 656 16.08 -1.34 15.26
CA VAL A 656 17.34 -1.24 14.51
C VAL A 656 17.82 -2.58 13.97
N ILE A 657 17.77 -3.66 14.76
CA ILE A 657 18.18 -5.01 14.32
C ILE A 657 17.29 -5.57 13.20
N ASN A 658 16.07 -5.04 13.06
CA ASN A 658 15.09 -5.45 12.06
C ASN A 658 15.18 -4.68 10.74
N ARG A 659 16.03 -3.66 10.63
CA ARG A 659 16.25 -2.97 9.35
C ARG A 659 16.83 -3.92 8.31
N LYS A 660 16.60 -3.67 7.03
CA LYS A 660 17.10 -4.55 5.95
C LYS A 660 18.60 -4.41 5.69
N ASP A 661 19.19 -3.26 6.00
CA ASP A 661 20.59 -2.95 5.70
C ASP A 661 21.49 -3.15 6.95
N PRO A 662 22.44 -4.10 6.93
CA PRO A 662 23.31 -4.36 8.08
C PRO A 662 24.25 -3.19 8.38
N SER A 663 24.68 -2.47 7.34
CA SER A 663 25.62 -1.36 7.49
C SER A 663 24.93 -0.16 8.13
N GLU A 664 23.67 0.09 7.77
CA GLU A 664 22.86 1.12 8.38
C GLU A 664 22.57 0.78 9.85
N THR A 665 22.17 -0.45 10.13
CA THR A 665 21.97 -0.95 11.50
C THR A 665 23.22 -0.76 12.36
N GLN A 666 24.38 -1.20 11.86
CA GLN A 666 25.65 -1.04 12.58
C GLN A 666 25.99 0.43 12.80
N SER A 667 25.79 1.29 11.79
CA SER A 667 26.05 2.73 11.90
C SER A 667 25.18 3.40 12.96
N ILE A 668 23.91 2.99 13.08
CA ILE A 668 22.98 3.52 14.08
C ILE A 668 23.41 3.06 15.47
N VAL A 669 23.74 1.78 15.64
CA VAL A 669 24.21 1.25 16.93
C VAL A 669 25.53 1.88 17.35
N ASP A 670 26.50 2.00 16.43
CA ASP A 670 27.79 2.63 16.69
C ASP A 670 27.61 4.10 17.06
N ARG A 671 26.69 4.81 16.40
CA ARG A 671 26.30 6.17 16.76
C ARG A 671 25.69 6.21 18.16
N TRP A 672 24.76 5.31 18.49
CA TRP A 672 24.17 5.25 19.83
C TRP A 672 25.20 4.98 20.93
N ILE A 673 26.18 4.13 20.66
CA ILE A 673 27.28 3.85 21.60
C ILE A 673 28.19 5.07 21.77
N LYS A 674 28.52 5.78 20.67
CA LYS A 674 29.47 6.90 20.69
C LYS A 674 28.85 8.23 21.13
N GLN A 675 27.66 8.54 20.61
CA GLN A 675 27.02 9.85 20.68
C GLN A 675 25.69 9.83 21.43
N GLY A 676 25.14 8.64 21.71
CA GLY A 676 23.80 8.51 22.26
C GLY A 676 22.69 8.53 21.21
N MET A 677 21.45 8.38 21.70
CA MET A 677 20.21 8.49 20.93
C MET A 677 19.78 9.96 20.89
N THR A 678 19.21 10.38 19.76
CA THR A 678 18.66 11.73 19.64
C THR A 678 17.35 11.87 20.44
N LYS A 679 16.99 13.09 20.85
CA LYS A 679 15.75 13.33 21.61
C LYS A 679 14.51 12.89 20.83
N GLU A 680 14.52 13.06 19.52
CA GLU A 680 13.44 12.63 18.62
C GLU A 680 13.30 11.11 18.58
N GLU A 681 14.41 10.38 18.59
CA GLU A 681 14.41 8.92 18.63
C GLU A 681 13.90 8.40 19.98
N ILE A 682 14.37 9.00 21.08
CA ILE A 682 13.88 8.67 22.42
C ILE A 682 12.37 8.90 22.48
N GLN A 683 11.88 10.07 22.07
CA GLN A 683 10.46 10.38 22.08
C GLN A 683 9.65 9.45 21.15
N HIS A 684 10.20 9.10 19.98
CA HIS A 684 9.59 8.13 19.07
C HIS A 684 9.40 6.78 19.78
N PHE A 685 10.45 6.22 20.38
CA PHE A 685 10.40 4.91 21.03
C PHE A 685 9.68 4.91 22.38
N SER A 686 9.71 5.99 23.15
CA SER A 686 8.91 6.13 24.37
C SER A 686 7.42 6.04 24.08
N LYS A 687 6.95 6.76 23.05
CA LYS A 687 5.58 6.61 22.55
C LYS A 687 5.28 5.20 22.07
N GLN A 688 6.29 4.38 21.80
CA GLN A 688 6.13 3.00 21.37
C GLN A 688 5.99 1.98 22.52
N VAL A 689 6.51 2.32 23.69
CA VAL A 689 6.51 1.43 24.86
C VAL A 689 5.18 1.49 25.61
N ASP A 690 4.48 2.62 25.57
CA ASP A 690 3.20 2.83 26.29
C ASP A 690 2.04 1.91 25.83
N TRP A 691 2.25 1.05 24.82
CA TRP A 691 1.25 0.07 24.33
C TRP A 691 1.56 -1.39 24.67
N ALA A 692 2.75 -1.70 25.19
CA ALA A 692 3.12 -3.03 25.65
C ALA A 692 2.94 -3.13 27.16
#